data_AF-A0A523DUN7-F1
#
_entry.id   AF-A0A523DUN7-F1
#
_cell.length_a   1.000
_cell.length_b   1.000
_cell.length_c   1.000
_cell.angle_alpha   90.00
_cell.angle_beta   90.00
_cell.angle_gamma   90.00
#
_symmetry.space_group_name_H-M   'P 1'
#
loop_
_entity.id
_entity.type
_entity.pdbx_description
1 polymer ?
#
loop_
_entity_poly.entity_id
_entity_poly.type
_entity_poly.pdbx_seq_one_letter_code
_entity_poly.pdbx_strand_id
1 'polypeptide(L)'
;MGLRRYYSAVRLATVASLLSLAAVAGCTQNSSPGSSGPLMVAGFENATGNEAFRFWDPWIADMLIRDLWQAESPVVWPLARTLRVRAGAGDPGKDAVLGASREAGAGVVLFGRVSREGEGFLLTAELISTTGEEPLGILSESALNAQEVPAAVDRLRDAVWGALGVKGPAEPVTITSLTTSNLNAYGEFVAGEVLYYQQRYLAAGEKFRVAAEQDLDFAQAHYRKATARLRYFVGDDLEARSFITLAWAKREHVPTRDRLAIEGFRALIFRELDKAQAVYLELRSRYPGDKEQAYYAGLAHSHGEQMEEAEAAFSTAVAIDPRFVPGLTALANTTFLAGKLERARAVAAQGLEVNPVEPGLLDVSVNVDLFLGRLDDVERLLQRGLASRSTPALRLAAGNLLLLRGDVQAAKKQFLDLRSPFSLATSEIYQGRINAGLSRLSDSSQLQIAAGNFNTAVVALWFTGLILHENGDPALAFEQLNKAINLAPDFPDTIAALGVQAARGGDTSRASQVLAGLRQWGAKVDESLWRRQALFLEGELAAAQEDTDQAVVLLTQARDLAGVRLLGGGLISDLPLLTDALARAHLAGGDLDAAEALFREITEMAADRLYWPWIWLGAHVHLAELAVREGREEEAGRWAAVVRQYWGEKRDEKQPMVDEALARLDRILPVR
;
A
#
# COMPACT_ATOMS: atom_id res chain seq x y z
N MET A 1 24.59 -65.42 53.98
CA MET A 1 25.86 -64.76 54.38
C MET A 1 26.97 -65.78 54.17
N GLY A 2 28.04 -65.61 53.38
CA GLY A 2 28.42 -64.60 52.38
C GLY A 2 28.60 -65.30 51.01
N LEU A 3 28.31 -64.73 49.84
CA LEU A 3 28.33 -63.34 49.38
C LEU A 3 29.74 -62.73 49.48
N ARG A 4 30.27 -62.32 48.32
CA ARG A 4 31.59 -61.70 48.03
C ARG A 4 32.69 -62.71 47.68
N ARG A 5 33.48 -62.55 46.63
CA ARG A 5 33.68 -61.46 45.66
C ARG A 5 34.64 -62.04 44.62
N TYR A 6 34.22 -62.12 43.37
CA TYR A 6 35.14 -61.88 42.25
C TYR A 6 34.31 -61.16 41.18
N TYR A 7 34.31 -59.82 41.32
CA TYR A 7 34.12 -58.87 40.23
C TYR A 7 35.02 -59.33 39.06
N SER A 8 34.69 -59.23 37.77
CA SER A 8 34.02 -58.15 37.04
C SER A 8 33.97 -58.56 35.56
N ALA A 9 33.01 -57.99 34.81
CA ALA A 9 32.93 -57.93 33.33
C ALA A 9 32.54 -59.26 32.65
N VAL A 10 31.50 -59.37 31.79
CA VAL A 10 30.80 -58.40 30.94
C VAL A 10 29.33 -58.84 30.83
N ARG A 11 28.39 -57.95 31.20
CA ARG A 11 26.95 -58.06 30.88
C ARG A 11 26.64 -57.01 29.81
N LEU A 12 26.36 -57.44 28.57
CA LEU A 12 25.68 -56.63 27.55
C LEU A 12 25.32 -57.52 26.35
N ALA A 13 24.14 -58.13 26.39
CA ALA A 13 23.36 -58.60 25.25
C ALA A 13 22.12 -59.32 25.76
N THR A 14 20.93 -58.68 25.72
CA THR A 14 19.58 -59.25 25.48
C THR A 14 18.47 -58.36 26.09
N VAL A 15 18.08 -57.30 25.37
CA VAL A 15 16.67 -56.86 25.27
C VAL A 15 16.50 -56.24 23.87
N ALA A 16 16.55 -57.09 22.86
CA ALA A 16 16.21 -56.75 21.48
C ALA A 16 15.60 -58.00 20.86
N SER A 17 14.29 -58.16 21.02
CA SER A 17 13.39 -59.08 20.30
C SER A 17 12.11 -59.18 21.13
N LEU A 18 11.07 -58.43 20.75
CA LEU A 18 9.63 -58.60 21.08
C LEU A 18 8.97 -57.22 21.10
N LEU A 19 8.67 -56.65 19.93
CA LEU A 19 7.56 -55.72 19.67
C LEU A 19 7.45 -55.47 18.14
N SER A 20 7.51 -56.55 17.36
CA SER A 20 7.29 -56.56 15.91
C SER A 20 6.31 -57.69 15.57
N LEU A 21 5.05 -57.55 16.00
CA LEU A 21 3.93 -58.39 15.57
C LEU A 21 2.59 -57.83 16.10
N ALA A 22 2.08 -56.77 15.47
CA ALA A 22 0.66 -56.41 15.44
C ALA A 22 0.40 -55.33 14.37
N ALA A 23 0.69 -55.65 13.11
CA ALA A 23 0.28 -54.85 11.96
C ALA A 23 -0.12 -55.79 10.83
N VAL A 24 -1.34 -56.32 10.89
CA VAL A 24 -2.27 -56.68 9.78
C VAL A 24 -3.51 -57.28 10.45
N ALA A 25 -4.59 -56.51 10.56
CA ALA A 25 -6.01 -56.93 10.52
C ALA A 25 -6.89 -55.83 11.12
N GLY A 26 -7.41 -54.97 10.23
CA GLY A 26 -8.34 -53.90 10.61
C GLY A 26 -8.78 -53.04 9.43
N CYS A 27 -8.82 -53.59 8.21
CA CYS A 27 -9.57 -52.97 7.11
C CYS A 27 -11.05 -53.21 7.38
N THR A 28 -11.67 -52.39 8.21
CA THR A 28 -13.10 -52.10 8.08
C THR A 28 -13.23 -50.85 7.26
N GLN A 29 -13.84 -50.99 6.08
CA GLN A 29 -14.38 -49.89 5.28
C GLN A 29 -15.32 -49.08 6.18
N ASN A 30 -14.80 -48.03 6.81
CA ASN A 30 -15.60 -46.94 7.31
C ASN A 30 -15.48 -45.82 6.28
N SER A 31 -16.61 -45.57 5.63
CA SER A 31 -16.95 -44.37 4.88
C SER A 31 -16.14 -43.15 5.31
N SER A 32 -15.41 -42.57 4.36
CA SER A 32 -14.67 -41.32 4.47
C SER A 32 -15.55 -40.23 5.09
N PRO A 33 -15.28 -39.80 6.34
CA PRO A 33 -15.84 -38.57 6.86
C PRO A 33 -15.05 -37.44 6.20
N GLY A 34 -15.74 -36.63 5.39
CA GLY A 34 -15.12 -35.67 4.48
C GLY A 34 -14.14 -34.71 5.15
N SER A 35 -12.92 -34.65 4.62
CA SER A 35 -11.97 -33.55 4.85
C SER A 35 -11.71 -32.83 3.52
N SER A 36 -12.70 -32.12 3.00
CA SER A 36 -12.55 -31.35 1.75
C SER A 36 -12.04 -29.92 2.00
N GLY A 37 -11.18 -29.71 3.00
CA GLY A 37 -10.75 -28.36 3.41
C GLY A 37 -9.23 -28.22 3.61
N PRO A 38 -8.69 -26.99 3.48
CA PRO A 38 -7.28 -26.65 3.73
C PRO A 38 -6.73 -27.17 5.07
N LEU A 39 -5.43 -27.52 5.10
CA LEU A 39 -4.70 -27.87 6.33
C LEU A 39 -4.15 -26.60 6.97
N MET A 40 -4.44 -26.40 8.24
CA MET A 40 -3.92 -25.30 9.03
C MET A 40 -2.85 -25.82 10.01
N VAL A 41 -1.67 -25.19 10.09
CA VAL A 41 -0.61 -25.58 11.04
C VAL A 41 -0.57 -24.59 12.21
N ALA A 42 -1.03 -25.01 13.39
CA ALA A 42 -1.11 -24.21 14.61
C ALA A 42 0.26 -23.83 15.19
N GLY A 43 1.29 -24.61 14.87
CA GLY A 43 2.66 -24.47 15.37
C GLY A 43 3.08 -25.69 16.18
N PHE A 44 4.27 -25.62 16.78
CA PHE A 44 4.77 -26.64 17.70
C PHE A 44 4.86 -26.09 19.12
N GLU A 45 4.52 -26.89 20.12
CA GLU A 45 4.86 -26.60 21.51
C GLU A 45 6.25 -27.16 21.82
N ASN A 46 7.14 -26.33 22.35
CA ASN A 46 8.46 -26.78 22.80
C ASN A 46 8.40 -27.22 24.28
N ALA A 47 8.33 -28.52 24.49
CA ALA A 47 8.33 -29.15 25.81
C ALA A 47 9.65 -29.86 26.15
N THR A 48 10.76 -29.40 25.56
CA THR A 48 12.09 -29.95 25.87
C THR A 48 12.61 -29.50 27.24
N GLY A 49 12.04 -28.43 27.81
CA GLY A 49 12.48 -27.84 29.08
C GLY A 49 13.89 -27.22 29.04
N ASN A 50 14.47 -27.04 27.84
CA ASN A 50 15.84 -26.55 27.67
C ASN A 50 15.86 -25.25 26.85
N GLU A 51 16.46 -24.21 27.42
CA GLU A 51 16.56 -22.89 26.79
C GLU A 51 17.38 -22.91 25.50
N ALA A 52 18.33 -23.84 25.36
CA ALA A 52 19.10 -24.02 24.13
C ALA A 52 18.21 -24.33 22.91
N PHE A 53 17.02 -24.90 23.14
CA PHE A 53 16.07 -25.28 22.10
C PHE A 53 14.89 -24.33 21.99
N ARG A 54 14.91 -23.17 22.66
CA ARG A 54 13.77 -22.22 22.72
C ARG A 54 13.22 -21.73 21.38
N PHE A 55 13.92 -21.96 20.27
CA PHE A 55 13.49 -21.61 18.92
C PHE A 55 12.98 -22.80 18.12
N TRP A 56 12.93 -24.00 18.70
CA TRP A 56 12.52 -25.21 17.99
C TRP A 56 11.06 -25.22 17.59
N ASP A 57 10.19 -24.53 18.33
CA ASP A 57 8.77 -24.40 18.01
C ASP A 57 8.53 -23.71 16.64
N PRO A 58 8.98 -22.45 16.38
CA PRO A 58 8.79 -21.85 15.06
C PRO A 58 9.69 -22.52 14.02
N TRP A 59 10.79 -23.15 14.43
CA TRP A 59 11.74 -23.79 13.53
C TRP A 59 11.17 -25.06 12.89
N ILE A 60 10.72 -26.02 13.71
CA ILE A 60 10.11 -27.27 13.26
C ILE A 60 8.83 -26.98 12.47
N ALA A 61 8.01 -26.02 12.95
CA ALA A 61 6.81 -25.61 12.25
C ALA A 61 7.11 -25.06 10.84
N ASP A 62 8.11 -24.18 10.68
CA ASP A 62 8.48 -23.63 9.37
C ASP A 62 8.98 -24.70 8.40
N MET A 63 9.83 -25.61 8.88
CA MET A 63 10.29 -26.74 8.07
C MET A 63 9.11 -27.58 7.58
N LEU A 64 8.26 -28.03 8.51
CA LEU A 64 7.11 -28.88 8.17
C LEU A 64 6.16 -28.18 7.19
N ILE A 65 5.85 -26.90 7.39
CA ILE A 65 4.95 -26.15 6.49
C ILE A 65 5.51 -26.07 5.07
N ARG A 66 6.79 -25.71 4.93
CA ARG A 66 7.47 -25.60 3.63
C ARG A 66 7.54 -26.95 2.91
N ASP A 67 7.68 -28.02 3.68
CA ASP A 67 7.73 -29.38 3.19
C ASP A 67 6.36 -29.82 2.68
N LEU A 68 5.31 -29.53 3.43
CA LEU A 68 3.93 -29.83 3.06
C LEU A 68 3.45 -29.04 1.83
N TRP A 69 4.02 -27.84 1.56
CA TRP A 69 3.76 -27.07 0.33
C TRP A 69 4.24 -27.75 -0.95
N GLN A 70 5.08 -28.79 -0.87
CA GLN A 70 5.56 -29.49 -2.06
C GLN A 70 4.53 -30.46 -2.67
N ALA A 71 3.41 -30.72 -1.99
CA ALA A 71 2.39 -31.65 -2.47
C ALA A 71 1.53 -31.09 -3.62
N GLU A 72 0.97 -31.99 -4.43
CA GLU A 72 0.18 -31.65 -5.63
C GLU A 72 -1.16 -30.97 -5.31
N SER A 73 -1.69 -31.15 -4.10
CA SER A 73 -2.85 -30.41 -3.58
C SER A 73 -2.99 -30.51 -2.07
N PRO A 74 -2.38 -29.56 -1.34
CA PRO A 74 -3.13 -28.93 -0.26
C PRO A 74 -2.86 -27.42 -0.16
N VAL A 75 -3.91 -26.67 0.17
CA VAL A 75 -3.78 -25.32 0.69
C VAL A 75 -3.32 -25.44 2.15
N VAL A 76 -2.01 -25.37 2.40
CA VAL A 76 -1.44 -25.39 3.76
C VAL A 76 -1.28 -23.95 4.25
N TRP A 77 -1.96 -23.63 5.34
CA TRP A 77 -1.94 -22.30 5.94
C TRP A 77 -1.15 -22.29 7.26
N PRO A 78 -0.10 -21.46 7.39
CA PRO A 78 0.52 -21.19 8.68
C PRO A 78 -0.45 -20.42 9.58
N LEU A 79 -0.82 -20.97 10.73
CA LEU A 79 -1.64 -20.27 11.73
C LEU A 79 -0.80 -19.66 12.85
N ALA A 80 0.31 -20.30 13.21
CA ALA A 80 1.22 -19.85 14.27
C ALA A 80 1.82 -18.46 13.97
N ARG A 81 2.09 -18.17 12.69
CA ARG A 81 2.64 -16.89 12.23
C ARG A 81 1.59 -15.77 12.18
N THR A 82 0.31 -16.12 12.09
CA THR A 82 -0.83 -15.20 12.03
C THR A 82 -1.44 -14.92 13.41
N LEU A 83 -1.41 -15.89 14.35
CA LEU A 83 -1.93 -15.72 15.72
C LEU A 83 -0.91 -15.18 16.72
N ARG A 84 0.40 -15.49 16.62
CA ARG A 84 1.41 -14.88 17.53
C ARG A 84 1.61 -13.37 17.32
N VAL A 85 1.23 -12.85 16.14
CA VAL A 85 1.15 -11.40 15.89
C VAL A 85 -0.05 -10.77 16.61
N ARG A 86 -1.06 -11.58 16.97
CA ARG A 86 -2.33 -11.14 17.58
C ARG A 86 -2.23 -10.90 19.08
N ALA A 87 -1.26 -11.49 19.76
CA ALA A 87 -1.18 -11.41 21.22
C ALA A 87 0.26 -11.22 21.69
N GLY A 88 0.55 -10.07 22.27
CA GLY A 88 1.62 -9.93 23.26
C GLY A 88 1.33 -10.69 24.56
N ALA A 89 0.53 -11.77 24.51
CA ALA A 89 -0.06 -12.45 25.66
C ALA A 89 -0.27 -13.95 25.37
N GLY A 90 0.45 -14.81 26.08
CA GLY A 90 0.09 -16.21 26.36
C GLY A 90 -0.11 -17.18 25.17
N ASP A 91 -0.29 -18.45 25.52
CA ASP A 91 -0.79 -19.49 24.62
C ASP A 91 -2.32 -19.33 24.49
N PRO A 92 -2.88 -19.09 23.29
CA PRO A 92 -4.32 -18.89 23.09
C PRO A 92 -5.18 -20.14 23.39
N GLY A 93 -4.56 -21.31 23.55
CA GLY A 93 -5.26 -22.57 23.79
C GLY A 93 -5.90 -23.17 22.54
N LYS A 94 -6.13 -24.48 22.54
CA LYS A 94 -6.57 -25.23 21.35
C LYS A 94 -7.93 -24.78 20.80
N ASP A 95 -8.89 -24.44 21.66
CA ASP A 95 -10.25 -24.07 21.23
C ASP A 95 -10.27 -22.75 20.45
N ALA A 96 -9.51 -21.75 20.89
CA ALA A 96 -9.39 -20.47 20.19
C ALA A 96 -8.74 -20.65 18.81
N VAL A 97 -7.73 -21.53 18.73
CA VAL A 97 -7.04 -21.89 17.49
C VAL A 97 -7.98 -22.60 16.53
N LEU A 98 -8.78 -23.55 17.00
CA LEU A 98 -9.79 -24.26 16.19
C LEU A 98 -10.88 -23.31 15.69
N GLY A 99 -11.39 -22.42 16.54
CA GLY A 99 -12.37 -21.41 16.17
C GLY A 99 -11.86 -20.47 15.08
N ALA A 100 -10.67 -19.89 15.27
CA ALA A 100 -10.03 -19.03 14.27
C ALA A 100 -9.74 -19.78 12.96
N SER A 101 -9.40 -21.08 13.05
CA SER A 101 -9.17 -21.91 11.85
C SER A 101 -10.44 -22.18 11.06
N ARG A 102 -11.56 -22.39 11.76
CA ARG A 102 -12.87 -22.57 11.15
C ARG A 102 -13.35 -21.31 10.45
N GLU A 103 -13.18 -20.15 11.09
CA GLU A 103 -13.48 -18.83 10.48
C GLU A 103 -12.65 -18.58 9.22
N ALA A 104 -11.38 -19.00 9.22
CA ALA A 104 -10.51 -18.91 8.06
C ALA A 104 -10.87 -19.92 6.95
N GLY A 105 -11.76 -20.88 7.20
CA GLY A 105 -12.19 -21.89 6.23
C GLY A 105 -11.30 -23.13 6.16
N ALA A 106 -10.44 -23.38 7.16
CA ALA A 106 -9.66 -24.60 7.22
C ALA A 106 -10.55 -25.81 7.54
N GLY A 107 -10.21 -26.97 6.98
CA GLY A 107 -10.89 -28.24 7.27
C GLY A 107 -10.21 -29.04 8.39
N VAL A 108 -8.89 -28.89 8.53
CA VAL A 108 -8.07 -29.64 9.49
C VAL A 108 -7.04 -28.72 10.13
N VAL A 109 -6.75 -28.91 11.41
CA VAL A 109 -5.69 -28.21 12.16
C VAL A 109 -4.66 -29.20 12.68
N LEU A 110 -3.38 -28.92 12.45
CA LEU A 110 -2.23 -29.65 12.99
C LEU A 110 -1.68 -28.92 14.21
N PHE A 111 -1.71 -29.59 15.36
CA PHE A 111 -1.04 -29.18 16.60
C PHE A 111 0.24 -30.00 16.79
N GLY A 112 1.38 -29.33 16.69
CA GLY A 112 2.68 -29.96 16.87
C GLY A 112 3.16 -29.87 18.32
N ARG A 113 4.00 -30.82 18.73
CA ARG A 113 4.77 -30.75 19.99
C ARG A 113 6.10 -31.46 19.84
N VAL A 114 7.14 -30.88 20.42
CA VAL A 114 8.47 -31.49 20.53
C VAL A 114 8.85 -31.66 21.99
N SER A 115 9.19 -32.89 22.39
CA SER A 115 9.64 -33.23 23.75
C SER A 115 11.00 -33.90 23.72
N ARG A 116 11.75 -33.79 24.82
CA ARG A 116 13.04 -34.46 24.97
C ARG A 116 12.84 -35.83 25.63
N GLU A 117 13.43 -36.87 25.06
CA GLU A 117 13.45 -38.23 25.61
C GLU A 117 14.90 -38.71 25.76
N GLY A 118 15.46 -38.55 26.96
CA GLY A 118 16.89 -38.80 27.19
C GLY A 118 17.77 -37.86 26.37
N GLU A 119 18.60 -38.42 25.48
CA GLU A 119 19.41 -37.66 24.52
C GLU A 119 18.68 -37.37 23.19
N GLY A 120 17.53 -38.02 22.97
CA GLY A 120 16.72 -37.88 21.76
C GLY A 120 15.52 -36.93 21.93
N PHE A 121 14.73 -36.83 20.86
CA PHE A 121 13.56 -35.98 20.76
C PHE A 121 12.39 -36.73 20.12
N LEU A 122 11.18 -36.45 20.61
CA LEU A 122 9.94 -36.94 20.03
C LEU A 122 9.15 -35.77 19.45
N LEU A 123 8.85 -35.84 18.16
CA LEU A 123 7.96 -34.91 17.47
C LEU A 123 6.60 -35.58 17.37
N THR A 124 5.55 -34.85 17.75
CA THR A 124 4.16 -35.31 17.64
C THR A 124 3.35 -34.29 16.87
N ALA A 125 2.42 -34.76 16.04
CA ALA A 125 1.47 -33.93 15.31
C ALA A 125 0.06 -34.51 15.49
N GLU A 126 -0.81 -33.76 16.15
CA GLU A 126 -2.22 -34.08 16.32
C GLU A 126 -3.03 -33.36 15.23
N LEU A 127 -3.76 -34.13 14.42
CA LEU A 127 -4.63 -33.63 13.37
C LEU A 127 -6.06 -33.59 13.89
N ILE A 128 -6.69 -32.42 13.90
CA ILE A 128 -8.05 -32.23 14.42
C ILE A 128 -8.92 -31.63 13.32
N SER A 129 -10.11 -32.20 13.09
CA SER A 129 -11.10 -31.62 12.17
C SER A 129 -11.60 -30.28 12.73
N THR A 130 -11.76 -29.27 11.88
CA THR A 130 -12.38 -28.01 12.34
C THR A 130 -13.88 -28.15 12.61
N THR A 131 -14.54 -29.22 12.15
CA THR A 131 -15.98 -29.48 12.32
C THR A 131 -16.29 -30.56 13.36
N GLY A 132 -15.28 -31.32 13.81
CA GLY A 132 -15.42 -32.40 14.80
C GLY A 132 -14.57 -32.14 16.04
N GLU A 133 -14.95 -32.74 17.18
CA GLU A 133 -14.19 -32.63 18.43
C GLU A 133 -13.11 -33.72 18.58
N GLU A 134 -13.20 -34.80 17.82
CA GLU A 134 -12.24 -35.92 17.90
C GLU A 134 -11.05 -35.73 16.93
N PRO A 135 -9.81 -36.06 17.36
CA PRO A 135 -8.65 -36.05 16.50
C PRO A 135 -8.82 -37.02 15.32
N LEU A 136 -8.51 -36.57 14.11
CA LEU A 136 -8.38 -37.41 12.92
C LEU A 136 -7.22 -38.40 13.05
N GLY A 137 -6.22 -38.06 13.87
CA GLY A 137 -5.11 -38.94 14.22
C GLY A 137 -4.00 -38.20 14.97
N ILE A 138 -3.14 -38.98 15.63
CA ILE A 138 -1.90 -38.49 16.25
C ILE A 138 -0.74 -39.21 15.57
N LEU A 139 0.17 -38.44 15.00
CA LEU A 139 1.37 -38.89 14.33
C LEU A 139 2.58 -38.60 15.21
N SER A 140 3.60 -39.46 15.18
CA SER A 140 4.79 -39.29 16.00
C SER A 140 6.05 -39.81 15.33
N GLU A 141 7.13 -39.05 15.42
CA GLU A 141 8.44 -39.39 14.86
C GLU A 141 9.56 -39.07 15.86
N SER A 142 10.55 -39.95 15.96
CA SER A 142 11.67 -39.82 16.91
C SER A 142 12.96 -39.38 16.21
N ALA A 143 13.78 -38.58 16.89
CA ALA A 143 15.14 -38.22 16.50
C ALA A 143 16.12 -38.61 17.61
N LEU A 144 17.25 -39.24 17.28
CA LEU A 144 18.19 -39.72 18.31
C LEU A 144 18.97 -38.58 18.97
N ASN A 145 19.07 -37.42 18.29
CA ASN A 145 19.76 -36.23 18.73
C ASN A 145 19.25 -35.01 17.94
N ALA A 146 19.76 -33.82 18.26
CA ALA A 146 19.34 -32.57 17.64
C ALA A 146 19.63 -32.48 16.12
N GLN A 147 20.68 -33.15 15.62
CA GLN A 147 21.03 -33.14 14.20
C GLN A 147 20.06 -33.98 13.35
N GLU A 148 19.37 -34.93 13.96
CA GLU A 148 18.39 -35.81 13.29
C GLU A 148 16.97 -35.25 13.27
N VAL A 149 16.72 -34.13 13.97
CA VAL A 149 15.39 -33.49 14.01
C VAL A 149 14.88 -33.15 12.61
N PRO A 150 15.68 -32.57 11.68
CA PRO A 150 15.26 -32.38 10.28
C PRO A 150 14.73 -33.65 9.62
N ALA A 151 15.44 -34.77 9.76
CA ALA A 151 15.03 -36.04 9.16
C ALA A 151 13.76 -36.60 9.82
N ALA A 152 13.52 -36.30 11.10
CA ALA A 152 12.25 -36.63 11.76
C ALA A 152 11.09 -35.75 11.26
N VAL A 153 11.35 -34.49 10.92
CA VAL A 153 10.36 -33.61 10.27
C VAL A 153 9.98 -34.15 8.89
N ASP A 154 10.95 -34.61 8.09
CA ASP A 154 10.70 -35.23 6.79
C ASP A 154 9.76 -36.44 6.89
N ARG A 155 10.01 -37.33 7.86
CA ARG A 155 9.13 -38.49 8.09
C ARG A 155 7.75 -38.07 8.59
N LEU A 156 7.69 -37.03 9.44
CA LEU A 156 6.42 -36.51 9.95
C LEU A 156 5.58 -35.90 8.83
N ARG A 157 6.20 -35.20 7.88
CA ARG A 157 5.55 -34.71 6.64
C ARG A 157 4.92 -35.87 5.87
N ASP A 158 5.66 -36.95 5.63
CA ASP A 158 5.16 -38.10 4.86
C ASP A 158 3.97 -38.76 5.58
N ALA A 159 4.03 -38.85 6.90
CA ALA A 159 2.93 -39.33 7.72
C ALA A 159 1.70 -38.41 7.64
N VAL A 160 1.88 -37.08 7.62
CA VAL A 160 0.80 -36.11 7.45
C VAL A 160 0.16 -36.22 6.08
N TRP A 161 0.94 -36.36 4.99
CA TRP A 161 0.38 -36.61 3.66
C TRP A 161 -0.44 -37.90 3.60
N GLY A 162 0.10 -38.97 4.17
CA GLY A 162 -0.62 -40.25 4.28
C GLY A 162 -1.94 -40.12 5.03
N ALA A 163 -1.94 -39.44 6.18
CA ALA A 163 -3.14 -39.22 6.99
C ALA A 163 -4.20 -38.36 6.29
N LEU A 164 -3.78 -37.37 5.50
CA LEU A 164 -4.69 -36.49 4.75
C LEU A 164 -5.10 -37.06 3.38
N GLY A 165 -4.56 -38.21 2.97
CA GLY A 165 -4.80 -38.78 1.64
C GLY A 165 -4.26 -37.91 0.49
N VAL A 166 -3.29 -37.03 0.78
CA VAL A 166 -2.69 -36.14 -0.21
C VAL A 166 -1.47 -36.82 -0.82
N LYS A 167 -1.34 -36.75 -2.16
CA LYS A 167 -0.12 -37.20 -2.83
C LYS A 167 0.98 -36.15 -2.68
N GLY A 168 2.05 -36.54 -2.00
CA GLY A 168 3.34 -35.85 -2.08
C GLY A 168 3.96 -36.01 -3.48
N PRO A 169 4.97 -35.18 -3.81
CA PRO A 169 5.69 -35.28 -5.07
C PRO A 169 6.45 -36.63 -5.15
N ALA A 170 6.68 -37.11 -6.38
CA ALA A 170 7.37 -38.39 -6.61
C ALA A 170 8.78 -38.44 -6.01
N GLU A 171 9.47 -37.29 -5.98
CA GLU A 171 10.74 -37.09 -5.29
C GLU A 171 10.61 -35.85 -4.39
N PRO A 172 10.31 -36.03 -3.09
CA PRO A 172 10.25 -34.92 -2.14
C PRO A 172 11.65 -34.37 -1.93
N VAL A 173 11.82 -33.05 -2.09
CA VAL A 173 13.12 -32.43 -1.86
C VAL A 173 13.19 -31.95 -0.43
N THR A 174 14.11 -32.51 0.36
CA THR A 174 14.27 -32.14 1.77
C THR A 174 14.71 -30.69 1.90
N ILE A 175 14.08 -29.89 2.76
CA ILE A 175 14.43 -28.48 2.91
C ILE A 175 15.88 -28.27 3.32
N THR A 176 16.45 -29.16 4.14
CA THR A 176 17.85 -29.04 4.58
C THR A 176 18.88 -29.25 3.47
N SER A 177 18.51 -29.95 2.39
CA SER A 177 19.40 -30.12 1.24
C SER A 177 19.36 -28.92 0.28
N LEU A 178 18.26 -28.17 0.27
CA LEU A 178 18.08 -27.00 -0.58
C LEU A 178 18.45 -25.69 0.16
N THR A 179 17.94 -25.47 1.36
CA THR A 179 18.07 -24.17 2.05
C THR A 179 19.45 -23.93 2.64
N THR A 180 19.73 -24.58 3.78
CA THR A 180 20.99 -24.53 4.50
C THR A 180 21.09 -25.77 5.39
N SER A 181 22.29 -26.33 5.46
CA SER A 181 22.61 -27.38 6.44
C SER A 181 23.07 -26.80 7.79
N ASN A 182 23.24 -25.47 7.87
CA ASN A 182 23.62 -24.77 9.09
C ASN A 182 22.36 -24.45 9.93
N LEU A 183 22.11 -25.28 10.94
CA LEU A 183 20.96 -25.15 11.84
C LEU A 183 20.91 -23.79 12.56
N ASN A 184 22.07 -23.19 12.88
CA ASN A 184 22.11 -21.87 13.50
C ASN A 184 21.69 -20.77 12.52
N ALA A 185 22.15 -20.84 11.27
CA ALA A 185 21.76 -19.91 10.22
C ALA A 185 20.25 -19.97 9.96
N TYR A 186 19.68 -21.19 9.89
CA TYR A 186 18.25 -21.37 9.73
C TYR A 186 17.45 -20.89 10.96
N GLY A 187 17.95 -21.11 12.17
CA GLY A 187 17.33 -20.59 13.40
C GLY A 187 17.24 -19.06 13.40
N GLU A 188 18.30 -18.37 12.99
CA GLU A 188 18.30 -16.91 12.82
C GLU A 188 17.35 -16.46 11.70
N PHE A 189 17.27 -17.20 10.58
CA PHE A 189 16.31 -16.94 9.51
C PHE A 189 14.86 -17.04 10.01
N VAL A 190 14.52 -18.08 10.76
CA VAL A 190 13.17 -18.25 11.33
C VAL A 190 12.85 -17.15 12.34
N ALA A 191 13.82 -16.74 13.16
CA ALA A 191 13.65 -15.59 14.05
C ALA A 191 13.37 -14.30 13.25
N GLY A 192 14.04 -14.13 12.11
CA GLY A 192 13.77 -13.06 11.15
C GLY A 192 12.35 -13.11 10.57
N GLU A 193 11.88 -14.28 10.14
CA GLU A 193 10.50 -14.46 9.65
C GLU A 193 9.46 -14.03 10.69
N VAL A 194 9.64 -14.44 11.95
CA VAL A 194 8.72 -14.04 13.03
C VAL A 194 8.65 -12.53 13.17
N LEU A 195 9.81 -11.85 13.19
CA LEU A 195 9.87 -10.39 13.26
C LEU A 195 9.28 -9.72 12.01
N TYR A 196 9.47 -10.34 10.83
CA TYR A 196 8.96 -9.84 9.56
C TYR A 196 7.43 -9.81 9.53
N TYR A 197 6.77 -10.90 9.96
CA TYR A 197 5.31 -10.95 10.06
C TYR A 197 4.75 -10.06 11.17
N GLN A 198 5.55 -9.76 12.20
CA GLN A 198 5.25 -8.71 13.19
C GLN A 198 5.50 -7.29 12.64
N GLN A 199 5.87 -7.15 11.36
CA GLN A 199 6.18 -5.87 10.70
C GLN A 199 7.38 -5.13 11.30
N ARG A 200 8.21 -5.84 12.07
CA ARG A 200 9.46 -5.32 12.64
C ARG A 200 10.59 -5.50 11.62
N TYR A 201 10.42 -4.92 10.43
CA TYR A 201 11.25 -5.20 9.26
C TYR A 201 12.74 -4.89 9.48
N LEU A 202 13.08 -3.84 10.24
CA LEU A 202 14.48 -3.53 10.56
C LEU A 202 15.13 -4.63 11.41
N ALA A 203 14.44 -5.09 12.45
CA ALA A 203 14.93 -6.17 13.31
C ALA A 203 14.95 -7.52 12.57
N ALA A 204 13.96 -7.76 11.69
CA ALA A 204 13.95 -8.92 10.82
C ALA A 204 15.15 -8.91 9.85
N GLY A 205 15.44 -7.76 9.23
CA GLY A 205 16.59 -7.57 8.35
C GLY A 205 17.92 -7.93 9.00
N GLU A 206 18.08 -7.58 10.28
CA GLU A 206 19.27 -7.94 11.05
C GLU A 206 19.39 -9.45 11.29
N LYS A 207 18.28 -10.12 11.59
CA LYS A 207 18.24 -11.59 11.71
C LYS A 207 18.56 -12.29 10.39
N PHE A 208 18.00 -11.82 9.28
CA PHE A 208 18.34 -12.34 7.97
C PHE A 208 19.79 -12.05 7.58
N ARG A 209 20.37 -10.91 8.01
CA ARG A 209 21.80 -10.61 7.82
C ARG A 209 22.67 -11.64 8.52
N VAL A 210 22.42 -11.92 9.80
CA VAL A 210 23.17 -12.91 10.56
C VAL A 210 23.05 -14.31 9.93
N ALA A 211 21.85 -14.71 9.52
CA ALA A 211 21.64 -15.98 8.82
C ALA A 211 22.48 -16.08 7.53
N ALA A 212 22.47 -15.03 6.70
CA ALA A 212 23.23 -14.98 5.46
C ALA A 212 24.75 -14.89 5.65
N GLU A 213 25.24 -14.41 6.80
CA GLU A 213 26.68 -14.40 7.11
C GLU A 213 27.19 -15.75 7.59
N GLN A 214 26.33 -16.53 8.24
CA GLN A 214 26.64 -17.89 8.67
C GLN A 214 26.56 -18.90 7.53
N ASP A 215 25.79 -18.58 6.48
CA ASP A 215 25.74 -19.34 5.23
C ASP A 215 25.50 -18.38 4.06
N LEU A 216 26.57 -18.12 3.30
CA LEU A 216 26.56 -17.19 2.17
C LEU A 216 25.69 -17.69 1.01
N ASP A 217 25.44 -18.99 0.92
CA ASP A 217 24.66 -19.61 -0.14
C ASP A 217 23.16 -19.69 0.20
N PHE A 218 22.76 -19.25 1.40
CA PHE A 218 21.38 -19.29 1.88
C PHE A 218 20.48 -18.28 1.15
N ALA A 219 19.99 -18.67 -0.02
CA ALA A 219 19.24 -17.82 -0.95
C ALA A 219 18.02 -17.15 -0.30
N GLN A 220 17.27 -17.87 0.55
CA GLN A 220 16.09 -17.31 1.23
C GLN A 220 16.45 -16.19 2.20
N ALA A 221 17.59 -16.27 2.90
CA ALA A 221 18.03 -15.21 3.78
C ALA A 221 18.32 -13.93 3.00
N HIS A 222 19.01 -14.03 1.85
CA HIS A 222 19.23 -12.89 0.95
C HIS A 222 17.93 -12.32 0.38
N TYR A 223 17.00 -13.17 -0.04
CA TYR A 223 15.67 -12.75 -0.50
C TYR A 223 14.90 -11.99 0.59
N ARG A 224 14.87 -12.53 1.81
CA ARG A 224 14.18 -11.89 2.92
C ARG A 224 14.84 -10.60 3.40
N LYS A 225 16.18 -10.48 3.32
CA LYS A 225 16.87 -9.18 3.48
C LYS A 225 16.36 -8.16 2.47
N ALA A 226 16.31 -8.53 1.19
CA ALA A 226 15.85 -7.64 0.12
C ALA A 226 14.40 -7.17 0.36
N THR A 227 13.49 -8.09 0.68
CA THR A 227 12.09 -7.74 0.93
C THR A 227 11.88 -6.94 2.22
N ALA A 228 12.59 -7.27 3.31
CA ALA A 228 12.51 -6.52 4.57
C ALA A 228 12.99 -5.09 4.40
N ARG A 229 14.03 -4.91 3.58
CA ARG A 229 14.59 -3.61 3.27
C ARG A 229 13.61 -2.75 2.47
N LEU A 230 13.01 -3.30 1.41
CA LEU A 230 11.96 -2.62 0.63
C LEU A 230 10.74 -2.22 1.48
N ARG A 231 10.41 -3.01 2.50
CA ARG A 231 9.29 -2.70 3.41
C ARG A 231 9.63 -1.65 4.47
N TYR A 232 10.91 -1.41 4.74
CA TYR A 232 11.35 -0.45 5.74
C TYR A 232 11.72 0.90 5.11
N PHE A 233 12.37 0.90 3.95
CA PHE A 233 12.82 2.10 3.25
C PHE A 233 11.92 2.41 2.05
N VAL A 234 11.67 3.70 1.82
CA VAL A 234 10.89 4.19 0.67
C VAL A 234 11.85 4.55 -0.46
N GLY A 235 11.58 4.08 -1.67
CA GLY A 235 12.31 4.44 -2.90
C GLY A 235 13.10 3.30 -3.53
N ASP A 236 13.89 3.63 -4.56
CA ASP A 236 14.78 2.66 -5.21
C ASP A 236 15.97 2.34 -4.29
N ASP A 237 16.10 1.08 -3.91
CA ASP A 237 17.07 0.64 -2.92
C ASP A 237 18.14 -0.25 -3.56
N LEU A 238 19.33 0.34 -3.77
CA LEU A 238 20.50 -0.32 -4.34
C LEU A 238 20.96 -1.54 -3.53
N GLU A 239 20.79 -1.53 -2.21
CA GLU A 239 21.12 -2.67 -1.38
C GLU A 239 20.07 -3.78 -1.53
N ALA A 240 18.78 -3.45 -1.62
CA ALA A 240 17.75 -4.45 -1.91
C ALA A 240 18.03 -5.15 -3.25
N ARG A 241 18.45 -4.40 -4.28
CA ARG A 241 18.92 -4.93 -5.58
C ARG A 241 20.11 -5.87 -5.45
N SER A 242 21.06 -5.52 -4.59
CA SER A 242 22.25 -6.35 -4.34
C SER A 242 21.88 -7.66 -3.65
N PHE A 243 21.03 -7.61 -2.62
CA PHE A 243 20.60 -8.82 -1.92
C PHE A 243 19.75 -9.74 -2.79
N ILE A 244 18.82 -9.21 -3.59
CA ILE A 244 18.03 -10.06 -4.48
C ILE A 244 18.88 -10.68 -5.61
N THR A 245 19.98 -10.02 -6.00
CA THR A 245 20.95 -10.59 -6.96
C THR A 245 21.69 -11.79 -6.36
N LEU A 246 22.10 -11.71 -5.08
CA LEU A 246 22.70 -12.83 -4.37
C LEU A 246 21.73 -14.01 -4.25
N ALA A 247 20.47 -13.75 -3.89
CA ALA A 247 19.43 -14.78 -3.83
C ALA A 247 19.21 -15.43 -5.21
N TRP A 248 19.15 -14.62 -6.28
CA TRP A 248 18.94 -15.11 -7.64
C TRP A 248 20.07 -16.02 -8.14
N ALA A 249 21.32 -15.74 -7.76
CA ALA A 249 22.47 -16.57 -8.12
C ALA A 249 22.41 -17.98 -7.52
N LYS A 250 21.64 -18.18 -6.44
CA LYS A 250 21.50 -19.44 -5.70
C LYS A 250 20.13 -20.09 -5.85
N ARG A 251 19.25 -19.51 -6.69
CA ARG A 251 17.83 -19.91 -6.83
C ARG A 251 17.59 -21.36 -7.30
N GLU A 252 18.57 -22.00 -7.92
CA GLU A 252 18.43 -23.41 -8.35
C GLU A 252 18.52 -24.38 -7.17
N HIS A 253 19.02 -23.90 -6.02
CA HIS A 253 19.11 -24.67 -4.78
C HIS A 253 17.97 -24.29 -3.82
N VAL A 254 16.78 -23.91 -4.29
CA VAL A 254 15.63 -23.70 -3.40
C VAL A 254 14.40 -24.41 -3.92
N PRO A 255 13.39 -24.68 -3.06
CA PRO A 255 12.13 -25.26 -3.53
C PRO A 255 11.50 -24.40 -4.64
N THR A 256 10.78 -25.02 -5.57
CA THR A 256 10.20 -24.34 -6.75
C THR A 256 9.42 -23.07 -6.38
N ARG A 257 8.63 -23.10 -5.30
CA ARG A 257 7.90 -21.92 -4.79
C ARG A 257 8.85 -20.75 -4.47
N ASP A 258 9.93 -21.03 -3.75
CA ASP A 258 10.91 -20.01 -3.33
C ASP A 258 11.73 -19.52 -4.52
N ARG A 259 12.06 -20.40 -5.48
CA ARG A 259 12.73 -20.01 -6.73
C ARG A 259 11.88 -19.00 -7.50
N LEU A 260 10.60 -19.31 -7.71
CA LEU A 260 9.65 -18.40 -8.38
C LEU A 260 9.48 -17.09 -7.59
N ALA A 261 9.39 -17.14 -6.25
CA ALA A 261 9.31 -15.93 -5.43
C ALA A 261 10.55 -15.03 -5.58
N ILE A 262 11.76 -15.62 -5.66
CA ILE A 262 13.01 -14.90 -5.93
C ILE A 262 13.01 -14.29 -7.33
N GLU A 263 12.62 -15.06 -8.35
CA GLU A 263 12.56 -14.62 -9.75
C GLU A 263 11.56 -13.47 -9.94
N GLY A 264 10.35 -13.60 -9.41
CA GLY A 264 9.30 -12.59 -9.49
C GLY A 264 9.68 -11.31 -8.76
N PHE A 265 10.26 -11.42 -7.56
CA PHE A 265 10.68 -10.24 -6.80
C PHE A 265 11.90 -9.54 -7.41
N ARG A 266 12.85 -10.30 -7.99
CA ARG A 266 13.93 -9.72 -8.80
C ARG A 266 13.33 -8.92 -9.96
N ALA A 267 12.46 -9.53 -10.75
CA ALA A 267 11.85 -8.86 -11.90
C ALA A 267 11.11 -7.57 -11.47
N LEU A 268 10.38 -7.60 -10.36
CA LEU A 268 9.71 -6.43 -9.79
C LEU A 268 10.68 -5.30 -9.43
N ILE A 269 11.75 -5.60 -8.67
CA ILE A 269 12.74 -4.61 -8.22
C ILE A 269 13.49 -3.99 -9.41
N PHE A 270 13.82 -4.80 -10.41
CA PHE A 270 14.53 -4.35 -11.61
C PHE A 270 13.60 -3.73 -12.66
N ARG A 271 12.31 -3.55 -12.35
CA ARG A 271 11.29 -2.99 -13.27
C ARG A 271 11.11 -3.81 -14.56
N GLU A 272 11.40 -5.11 -14.53
CA GLU A 272 11.13 -6.06 -15.61
C GLU A 272 9.67 -6.55 -15.51
N LEU A 273 8.71 -5.62 -15.66
CA LEU A 273 7.30 -5.83 -15.27
C LEU A 273 6.61 -7.00 -15.97
N ASP A 274 6.82 -7.17 -17.29
CA ASP A 274 6.25 -8.30 -18.04
C ASP A 274 6.68 -9.65 -17.47
N LYS A 275 7.96 -9.76 -17.08
CA LYS A 275 8.49 -10.98 -16.48
C LYS A 275 7.96 -11.18 -15.06
N ALA A 276 7.85 -10.10 -14.29
CA ALA A 276 7.27 -10.16 -12.95
C ALA A 276 5.84 -10.69 -13.01
N GLN A 277 5.02 -10.16 -13.93
CA GLN A 277 3.63 -10.59 -14.13
C GLN A 277 3.53 -12.05 -14.57
N ALA A 278 4.38 -12.50 -15.50
CA ALA A 278 4.42 -13.90 -15.92
C ALA A 278 4.74 -14.85 -14.74
N VAL A 279 5.73 -14.50 -13.91
CA VAL A 279 6.10 -15.31 -12.74
C VAL A 279 5.00 -15.30 -11.68
N TYR A 280 4.37 -14.16 -11.41
CA TYR A 280 3.28 -14.08 -10.43
C TYR A 280 2.01 -14.80 -10.90
N LEU A 281 1.76 -14.84 -12.22
CA LEU A 281 0.69 -15.65 -12.80
C LEU A 281 0.94 -17.15 -12.55
N GLU A 282 2.17 -17.61 -12.75
CA GLU A 282 2.56 -18.99 -12.46
C GLU A 282 2.46 -19.31 -10.95
N LEU A 283 2.97 -18.42 -10.08
CA LEU A 283 2.84 -18.55 -8.63
C LEU A 283 1.38 -18.64 -8.19
N ARG A 284 0.50 -17.80 -8.74
CA ARG A 284 -0.94 -17.84 -8.44
C ARG A 284 -1.60 -19.15 -8.88
N SER A 285 -1.19 -19.68 -10.04
CA SER A 285 -1.72 -20.95 -10.56
C SER A 285 -1.31 -22.14 -9.70
N ARG A 286 -0.03 -22.19 -9.28
CA ARG A 286 0.51 -23.31 -8.48
C ARG A 286 0.22 -23.19 -6.98
N TYR A 287 0.16 -21.95 -6.45
CA TYR A 287 0.05 -21.66 -5.02
C TYR A 287 -1.02 -20.58 -4.75
N PRO A 288 -2.31 -20.84 -5.03
CA PRO A 288 -3.38 -19.83 -4.95
C PRO A 288 -3.63 -19.28 -3.53
N GLY A 289 -3.15 -19.95 -2.48
CA GLY A 289 -3.28 -19.53 -1.08
C GLY A 289 -2.13 -18.68 -0.54
N ASP A 290 -1.20 -18.22 -1.40
CA ASP A 290 -0.04 -17.44 -0.96
C ASP A 290 -0.31 -15.93 -1.01
N LYS A 291 -0.74 -15.39 0.14
CA LYS A 291 -1.04 -13.94 0.29
C LYS A 291 0.14 -13.03 -0.04
N GLU A 292 1.39 -13.45 0.22
CA GLU A 292 2.55 -12.61 -0.05
C GLU A 292 2.76 -12.49 -1.55
N GLN A 293 2.59 -13.58 -2.31
CA GLN A 293 2.73 -13.53 -3.76
C GLN A 293 1.56 -12.81 -4.42
N ALA A 294 0.33 -12.94 -3.90
CA ALA A 294 -0.79 -12.11 -4.35
C ALA A 294 -0.50 -10.61 -4.13
N TYR A 295 0.11 -10.24 -3.00
CA TYR A 295 0.54 -8.86 -2.75
C TYR A 295 1.65 -8.40 -3.69
N TYR A 296 2.67 -9.21 -3.94
CA TYR A 296 3.72 -8.82 -4.89
C TYR A 296 3.23 -8.76 -6.34
N ALA A 297 2.24 -9.57 -6.72
CA ALA A 297 1.53 -9.43 -7.98
C ALA A 297 0.83 -8.07 -8.08
N GLY A 298 0.15 -7.64 -7.00
CA GLY A 298 -0.46 -6.31 -6.94
C GLY A 298 0.54 -5.19 -7.06
N LEU A 299 1.73 -5.31 -6.45
CA LEU A 299 2.82 -4.35 -6.65
C LEU A 299 3.34 -4.33 -8.08
N ALA A 300 3.43 -5.49 -8.75
CA ALA A 300 3.84 -5.57 -10.15
C ALA A 300 2.84 -4.87 -11.08
N HIS A 301 1.54 -5.06 -10.86
CA HIS A 301 0.50 -4.36 -11.60
C HIS A 301 0.48 -2.86 -11.30
N SER A 302 0.60 -2.47 -10.02
CA SER A 302 0.66 -1.06 -9.61
C SER A 302 1.85 -0.33 -10.23
N HIS A 303 3.01 -0.98 -10.33
CA HIS A 303 4.17 -0.41 -11.02
C HIS A 303 4.05 -0.40 -12.54
N GLY A 304 3.18 -1.23 -13.11
CA GLY A 304 2.78 -1.18 -14.52
C GLY A 304 1.55 -0.30 -14.77
N GLU A 305 1.14 0.51 -13.79
CA GLU A 305 0.00 1.44 -13.86
C GLU A 305 -1.35 0.76 -14.15
N GLN A 306 -1.43 -0.55 -13.91
CA GLN A 306 -2.61 -1.39 -14.08
C GLN A 306 -3.39 -1.42 -12.75
N MET A 307 -4.12 -0.34 -12.46
CA MET A 307 -4.72 -0.11 -11.14
C MET A 307 -5.84 -1.10 -10.80
N GLU A 308 -6.62 -1.53 -11.79
CA GLU A 308 -7.68 -2.53 -11.63
C GLU A 308 -7.11 -3.91 -11.27
N GLU A 309 -6.07 -4.35 -11.98
CA GLU A 309 -5.37 -5.60 -11.72
C GLU A 309 -4.64 -5.55 -10.38
N ALA A 310 -4.07 -4.40 -10.02
CA ALA A 310 -3.47 -4.18 -8.71
C ALA A 310 -4.51 -4.33 -7.58
N GLU A 311 -5.67 -3.67 -7.71
CA GLU A 311 -6.77 -3.79 -6.75
C GLU A 311 -7.24 -5.25 -6.62
N ALA A 312 -7.38 -5.98 -7.73
CA ALA A 312 -7.79 -7.38 -7.72
C ALA A 312 -6.77 -8.28 -7.02
N ALA A 313 -5.48 -8.09 -7.28
CA ALA A 313 -4.40 -8.85 -6.65
C ALA A 313 -4.28 -8.54 -5.15
N PHE A 314 -4.35 -7.27 -4.73
CA PHE A 314 -4.37 -6.90 -3.32
C PHE A 314 -5.64 -7.40 -2.60
N SER A 315 -6.81 -7.33 -3.26
CA SER A 315 -8.05 -7.91 -2.74
C SER A 315 -7.92 -9.41 -2.54
N THR A 316 -7.23 -10.12 -3.44
CA THR A 316 -6.91 -11.54 -3.27
C THR A 316 -6.03 -11.78 -2.05
N ALA A 317 -4.97 -10.99 -1.85
CA ALA A 317 -4.11 -11.10 -0.68
C ALA A 317 -4.89 -10.92 0.64
N VAL A 318 -5.81 -9.93 0.67
CA VAL A 318 -6.69 -9.66 1.83
C VAL A 318 -7.77 -10.74 2.00
N ALA A 319 -8.26 -11.34 0.91
CA ALA A 319 -9.22 -12.45 0.99
C ALA A 319 -8.57 -13.72 1.56
N ILE A 320 -7.31 -14.00 1.20
CA ILE A 320 -6.53 -15.11 1.75
C ILE A 320 -6.24 -14.88 3.24
N ASP A 321 -5.89 -13.66 3.63
CA ASP A 321 -5.66 -13.28 5.03
C ASP A 321 -6.21 -11.87 5.31
N PRO A 322 -7.42 -11.78 5.90
CA PRO A 322 -8.06 -10.50 6.23
C PRO A 322 -7.31 -9.66 7.26
N ARG A 323 -6.21 -10.18 7.83
CA ARG A 323 -5.36 -9.48 8.80
C ARG A 323 -3.98 -9.16 8.22
N PHE A 324 -3.76 -9.40 6.93
CA PHE A 324 -2.50 -9.11 6.28
C PHE A 324 -2.34 -7.60 6.06
N VAL A 325 -1.82 -6.92 7.08
CA VAL A 325 -1.65 -5.46 7.10
C VAL A 325 -1.00 -4.90 5.83
N PRO A 326 0.09 -5.46 5.29
CA PRO A 326 0.63 -4.99 4.01
C PRO A 326 -0.36 -5.02 2.84
N GLY A 327 -1.18 -6.07 2.75
CA GLY A 327 -2.25 -6.18 1.77
C GLY A 327 -3.36 -5.17 2.02
N LEU A 328 -3.75 -4.94 3.28
CA LEU A 328 -4.74 -3.93 3.66
C LEU A 328 -4.25 -2.51 3.36
N THR A 329 -3.01 -2.18 3.69
CA THR A 329 -2.39 -0.88 3.38
C THR A 329 -2.32 -0.65 1.88
N ALA A 330 -1.88 -1.65 1.10
CA ALA A 330 -1.82 -1.53 -0.35
C ALA A 330 -3.21 -1.42 -0.99
N LEU A 331 -4.17 -2.24 -0.56
CA LEU A 331 -5.55 -2.17 -1.05
C LEU A 331 -6.21 -0.83 -0.71
N ALA A 332 -6.02 -0.32 0.51
CA ALA A 332 -6.52 0.99 0.92
C ALA A 332 -5.92 2.10 0.03
N ASN A 333 -4.60 2.07 -0.21
CA ASN A 333 -3.95 3.03 -1.10
C ASN A 333 -4.44 2.92 -2.55
N THR A 334 -4.53 1.73 -3.12
CA THR A 334 -5.00 1.54 -4.50
C THR A 334 -6.46 1.96 -4.66
N THR A 335 -7.34 1.59 -3.73
CA THR A 335 -8.74 2.02 -3.78
C THR A 335 -8.89 3.52 -3.59
N PHE A 336 -8.05 4.12 -2.75
CA PHE A 336 -8.00 5.58 -2.57
C PHE A 336 -7.54 6.29 -3.85
N LEU A 337 -6.47 5.81 -4.49
CA LEU A 337 -6.00 6.33 -5.79
C LEU A 337 -7.03 6.14 -6.90
N ALA A 338 -7.82 5.07 -6.84
CA ALA A 338 -8.95 4.84 -7.74
C ALA A 338 -10.18 5.74 -7.42
N GLY A 339 -10.09 6.66 -6.45
CA GLY A 339 -11.18 7.55 -6.05
C GLY A 339 -12.30 6.86 -5.26
N LYS A 340 -12.16 5.58 -4.90
CA LYS A 340 -13.15 4.79 -4.16
C LYS A 340 -13.04 5.08 -2.66
N LEU A 341 -13.25 6.34 -2.26
CA LEU A 341 -12.94 6.88 -0.92
C LEU A 341 -13.56 6.08 0.23
N GLU A 342 -14.85 5.74 0.15
CA GLU A 342 -15.53 4.98 1.21
C GLU A 342 -15.01 3.54 1.33
N ARG A 343 -14.66 2.90 0.19
CA ARG A 343 -14.02 1.58 0.20
C ARG A 343 -12.63 1.66 0.81
N ALA A 344 -11.84 2.67 0.42
CA ALA A 344 -10.51 2.90 0.99
C ALA A 344 -10.58 3.10 2.51
N ARG A 345 -11.56 3.88 2.99
CA ARG A 345 -11.82 4.10 4.41
C ARG A 345 -12.13 2.80 5.14
N ALA A 346 -13.01 1.97 4.60
CA ALA A 346 -13.39 0.69 5.19
C ALA A 346 -12.20 -0.27 5.30
N VAL A 347 -11.41 -0.40 4.23
CA VAL A 347 -10.21 -1.26 4.20
C VAL A 347 -9.14 -0.73 5.16
N ALA A 348 -8.92 0.59 5.20
CA ALA A 348 -7.96 1.19 6.12
C ALA A 348 -8.38 1.02 7.59
N ALA A 349 -9.67 1.16 7.90
CA ALA A 349 -10.23 0.90 9.22
C ALA A 349 -9.99 -0.57 9.66
N GLN A 350 -10.26 -1.54 8.78
CA GLN A 350 -9.94 -2.94 9.02
C GLN A 350 -8.44 -3.15 9.34
N GLY A 351 -7.55 -2.50 8.58
CA GLY A 351 -6.12 -2.53 8.86
C GLY A 351 -5.76 -1.98 10.23
N LEU A 352 -6.38 -0.86 10.63
CA LEU A 352 -6.15 -0.21 11.91
C LEU A 352 -6.70 -0.99 13.10
N GLU A 353 -7.70 -1.86 12.91
CA GLU A 353 -8.12 -2.83 13.93
C GLU A 353 -7.04 -3.89 14.18
N VAL A 354 -6.26 -4.24 13.14
CA VAL A 354 -5.16 -5.21 13.24
C VAL A 354 -3.91 -4.58 13.83
N ASN A 355 -3.53 -3.39 13.34
CA ASN A 355 -2.39 -2.61 13.83
C ASN A 355 -2.77 -1.12 13.96
N PRO A 356 -3.18 -0.65 15.15
CA PRO A 356 -3.68 0.71 15.35
C PRO A 356 -2.67 1.85 15.13
N VAL A 357 -1.38 1.52 15.04
CA VAL A 357 -0.29 2.49 14.95
C VAL A 357 0.61 2.24 13.73
N GLU A 358 0.15 1.45 12.76
CA GLU A 358 0.89 1.23 11.52
C GLU A 358 0.94 2.54 10.71
N PRO A 359 2.14 3.07 10.40
CA PRO A 359 2.26 4.37 9.74
C PRO A 359 1.56 4.44 8.37
N GLY A 360 1.67 3.41 7.53
CA GLY A 360 1.06 3.40 6.21
C GLY A 360 -0.48 3.45 6.25
N LEU A 361 -1.09 2.70 7.18
CA LEU A 361 -2.53 2.72 7.44
C LEU A 361 -2.99 4.05 8.03
N LEU A 362 -2.22 4.64 8.95
CA LEU A 362 -2.51 5.97 9.48
C LEU A 362 -2.44 7.03 8.37
N ASP A 363 -1.40 6.99 7.54
CA ASP A 363 -1.20 7.92 6.44
C ASP A 363 -2.37 7.84 5.43
N VAL A 364 -2.75 6.64 4.96
CA VAL A 364 -3.88 6.50 4.03
C VAL A 364 -5.21 6.89 4.68
N SER A 365 -5.44 6.54 5.95
CA SER A 365 -6.70 6.89 6.65
C SER A 365 -6.84 8.40 6.82
N VAL A 366 -5.77 9.08 7.22
CA VAL A 366 -5.74 10.54 7.35
C VAL A 366 -6.03 11.21 6.01
N ASN A 367 -5.42 10.74 4.92
CA ASN A 367 -5.67 11.31 3.60
C ASN A 367 -7.10 11.03 3.12
N VAL A 368 -7.62 9.82 3.30
CA VAL A 368 -9.02 9.49 2.94
C VAL A 368 -10.00 10.38 3.69
N ASP A 369 -9.83 10.54 5.02
CA ASP A 369 -10.73 11.37 5.83
C ASP A 369 -10.56 12.87 5.53
N LEU A 370 -9.37 13.33 5.12
CA LEU A 370 -9.16 14.69 4.60
C LEU A 370 -9.97 14.91 3.32
N PHE A 371 -9.92 13.98 2.37
CA PHE A 371 -10.69 14.06 1.12
C PHE A 371 -12.21 14.00 1.36
N LEU A 372 -12.65 13.20 2.33
CA LEU A 372 -14.06 13.12 2.74
C LEU A 372 -14.51 14.30 3.62
N GLY A 373 -13.62 15.25 3.96
CA GLY A 373 -13.94 16.39 4.82
C GLY A 373 -14.21 16.04 6.29
N ARG A 374 -13.83 14.84 6.74
CA ARG A 374 -14.07 14.36 8.11
C ARG A 374 -12.98 14.86 9.06
N LEU A 375 -12.89 16.17 9.23
CA LEU A 375 -11.77 16.84 9.92
C LEU A 375 -11.60 16.43 11.40
N ASP A 376 -12.70 16.10 12.10
CA ASP A 376 -12.63 15.60 13.47
C ASP A 376 -12.02 14.19 13.54
N ASP A 377 -12.27 13.35 12.54
CA ASP A 377 -11.70 12.01 12.45
C ASP A 377 -10.20 12.10 12.14
N VAL A 378 -9.82 12.99 11.22
CA VAL A 378 -8.42 13.33 10.90
C VAL A 378 -7.67 13.75 12.16
N GLU A 379 -8.25 14.62 12.98
CA GLU A 379 -7.60 15.07 14.22
C GLU A 379 -7.32 13.90 15.18
N ARG A 380 -8.28 13.00 15.39
CA ARG A 380 -8.09 11.81 16.23
C ARG A 380 -7.03 10.87 15.68
N LEU A 381 -7.03 10.65 14.37
CA LEU A 381 -6.03 9.81 13.69
C LEU A 381 -4.61 10.41 13.82
N LEU A 382 -4.48 11.72 13.63
CA LEU A 382 -3.22 12.44 13.77
C LEU A 382 -2.71 12.41 15.22
N GLN A 383 -3.58 12.62 16.21
CA GLN A 383 -3.20 12.50 17.63
C GLN A 383 -2.64 11.10 17.94
N ARG A 384 -3.29 10.05 17.44
CA ARG A 384 -2.82 8.66 17.60
C ARG A 384 -1.49 8.41 16.91
N GLY A 385 -1.34 8.85 15.65
CA GLY A 385 -0.13 8.59 14.86
C GLY A 385 1.09 9.39 15.32
N LEU A 386 0.89 10.67 15.66
CA LEU A 386 1.99 11.53 16.13
C LEU A 386 2.50 11.11 17.52
N ALA A 387 1.65 10.52 18.37
CA ALA A 387 2.04 10.00 19.68
C ALA A 387 2.85 8.69 19.60
N SER A 388 2.59 7.85 18.58
CA SER A 388 3.28 6.57 18.43
C SER A 388 4.57 6.68 17.61
N ARG A 389 4.47 7.22 16.39
CA ARG A 389 5.58 7.42 15.47
C ARG A 389 5.29 8.62 14.57
N SER A 390 5.86 9.77 14.93
CA SER A 390 5.79 10.96 14.09
C SER A 390 6.53 10.76 12.77
N THR A 391 5.79 10.71 11.66
CA THR A 391 6.34 10.71 10.29
C THR A 391 6.22 12.11 9.66
N PRO A 392 7.06 12.44 8.65
CA PRO A 392 6.88 13.66 7.87
C PRO A 392 5.49 13.78 7.23
N ALA A 393 4.91 12.66 6.77
CA ALA A 393 3.58 12.62 6.17
C ALA A 393 2.48 13.02 7.17
N LEU A 394 2.48 12.43 8.38
CA LEU A 394 1.52 12.80 9.43
C LEU A 394 1.69 14.26 9.87
N ARG A 395 2.93 14.76 9.97
CA ARG A 395 3.15 16.17 10.27
C ARG A 395 2.69 17.09 9.14
N LEU A 396 2.86 16.70 7.89
CA LEU A 396 2.34 17.46 6.75
C LEU A 396 0.80 17.52 6.81
N ALA A 397 0.15 16.38 7.02
CA ALA A 397 -1.29 16.29 7.13
C ALA A 397 -1.86 17.08 8.33
N ALA A 398 -1.14 17.16 9.45
CA ALA A 398 -1.51 18.04 10.55
C ALA A 398 -1.46 19.53 10.17
N GLY A 399 -0.47 19.95 9.37
CA GLY A 399 -0.44 21.30 8.81
C GLY A 399 -1.61 21.55 7.84
N ASN A 400 -1.95 20.56 7.02
CA ASN A 400 -3.11 20.62 6.13
C ASN A 400 -4.43 20.73 6.92
N LEU A 401 -4.59 19.99 8.02
CA LEU A 401 -5.76 20.08 8.89
C LEU A 401 -5.91 21.50 9.48
N LEU A 402 -4.81 22.09 9.97
CA LEU A 402 -4.82 23.48 10.47
C LEU A 402 -5.27 24.45 9.38
N LEU A 403 -4.77 24.27 8.16
CA LEU A 403 -5.14 25.11 7.03
C LEU A 403 -6.64 24.97 6.68
N LEU A 404 -7.16 23.74 6.69
CA LEU A 404 -8.59 23.47 6.46
C LEU A 404 -9.48 24.02 7.58
N ARG A 405 -8.99 24.08 8.82
CA ARG A 405 -9.69 24.75 9.94
C ARG A 405 -9.62 26.28 9.88
N GLY A 406 -8.87 26.84 8.93
CA GLY A 406 -8.67 28.28 8.79
C GLY A 406 -7.55 28.85 9.66
N ASP A 407 -6.81 28.02 10.39
CA ASP A 407 -5.62 28.46 11.14
C ASP A 407 -4.39 28.49 10.22
N VAL A 408 -4.42 29.43 9.27
CA VAL A 408 -3.39 29.57 8.23
C VAL A 408 -2.01 29.91 8.84
N GLN A 409 -1.98 30.60 9.98
CA GLN A 409 -0.71 30.99 10.63
C GLN A 409 -0.05 29.79 11.31
N ALA A 410 -0.82 28.96 12.02
CA ALA A 410 -0.28 27.74 12.60
C ALA A 410 0.16 26.75 11.51
N ALA A 411 -0.64 26.60 10.45
CA ALA A 411 -0.29 25.79 9.29
C ALA A 411 1.05 26.24 8.66
N LYS A 412 1.21 27.55 8.40
CA LYS A 412 2.44 28.12 7.86
C LYS A 412 3.66 27.83 8.74
N LYS A 413 3.53 27.98 10.06
CA LYS A 413 4.62 27.64 11.01
C LYS A 413 5.03 26.18 10.87
N GLN A 414 4.06 25.29 10.79
CA GLN A 414 4.32 23.86 10.64
C GLN A 414 4.98 23.51 9.30
N PHE A 415 4.56 24.14 8.20
CA PHE A 415 5.19 23.94 6.89
C PHE A 415 6.62 24.50 6.83
N LEU A 416 6.93 25.57 7.59
CA LEU A 416 8.29 26.08 7.76
C LEU A 416 9.17 25.05 8.48
N ASP A 417 8.69 24.48 9.58
CA ASP A 417 9.41 23.45 10.36
C ASP A 417 9.67 22.19 9.53
N LEU A 418 8.72 21.83 8.65
CA LEU A 418 8.84 20.71 7.71
C LEU A 418 9.72 21.02 6.50
N ARG A 419 10.06 22.29 6.26
CA ARG A 419 10.74 22.74 5.04
C ARG A 419 10.02 22.24 3.79
N SER A 420 8.70 22.45 3.71
CA SER A 420 7.87 22.12 2.55
C SER A 420 7.54 23.38 1.76
N PRO A 421 8.32 23.77 0.72
CA PRO A 421 8.06 25.01 -0.02
C PRO A 421 6.72 24.97 -0.74
N PHE A 422 6.29 23.81 -1.25
CA PHE A 422 4.99 23.66 -1.89
C PHE A 422 3.82 23.98 -0.93
N SER A 423 3.82 23.38 0.27
CA SER A 423 2.77 23.63 1.27
C SER A 423 2.83 25.06 1.82
N LEU A 424 4.03 25.62 1.94
CA LEU A 424 4.20 27.04 2.24
C LEU A 424 3.54 27.90 1.17
N ALA A 425 3.78 27.61 -0.13
CA ALA A 425 3.16 28.34 -1.22
C ALA A 425 1.63 28.35 -1.11
N THR A 426 1.02 27.19 -0.84
CA THR A 426 -0.42 27.10 -0.57
C THR A 426 -0.85 28.05 0.54
N SER A 427 -0.16 28.05 1.70
CA SER A 427 -0.50 28.93 2.82
C SER A 427 -0.34 30.43 2.50
N GLU A 428 0.61 30.79 1.61
CA GLU A 428 0.79 32.16 1.12
C GLU A 428 -0.38 32.60 0.22
N ILE A 429 -0.81 31.73 -0.69
CA ILE A 429 -1.91 31.99 -1.63
C ILE A 429 -3.23 32.16 -0.88
N TYR A 430 -3.47 31.34 0.15
CA TYR A 430 -4.62 31.52 1.06
C TYR A 430 -4.64 32.89 1.74
N GLN A 431 -3.51 33.57 1.88
CA GLN A 431 -3.43 34.91 2.48
C GLN A 431 -3.40 36.03 1.44
N GLY A 432 -3.61 35.70 0.16
CA GLY A 432 -3.55 36.66 -0.95
C GLY A 432 -2.12 37.10 -1.29
N ARG A 433 -1.09 36.42 -0.76
CA ARG A 433 0.32 36.73 -1.06
C ARG A 433 0.82 35.91 -2.26
N ILE A 434 0.26 36.20 -3.44
CA ILE A 434 0.47 35.39 -4.65
C ILE A 434 1.95 35.36 -5.06
N ASN A 435 2.63 36.52 -5.06
CA ASN A 435 4.07 36.57 -5.37
C ASN A 435 4.93 35.77 -4.40
N ALA A 436 4.62 35.81 -3.09
CA ALA A 436 5.29 34.96 -2.12
C ALA A 436 5.03 33.47 -2.42
N GLY A 437 3.78 33.11 -2.75
CA GLY A 437 3.42 31.76 -3.19
C GLY A 437 4.22 31.30 -4.41
N LEU A 438 4.27 32.11 -5.47
CA LEU A 438 5.05 31.85 -6.68
C LEU A 438 6.54 31.68 -6.38
N SER A 439 7.11 32.51 -5.50
CA SER A 439 8.50 32.36 -5.04
C SER A 439 8.71 31.01 -4.35
N ARG A 440 7.78 30.57 -3.51
CA ARG A 440 7.87 29.26 -2.83
C ARG A 440 7.71 28.07 -3.77
N LEU A 441 6.87 28.18 -4.80
CA LEU A 441 6.78 27.17 -5.86
C LEU A 441 8.07 27.10 -6.69
N SER A 442 8.69 28.25 -6.97
CA SER A 442 10.02 28.31 -7.60
C SER A 442 11.07 27.60 -6.75
N ASP A 443 11.15 27.91 -5.44
CA ASP A 443 12.02 27.21 -4.48
C ASP A 443 11.77 25.68 -4.51
N SER A 444 10.49 25.27 -4.51
CA SER A 444 10.09 23.87 -4.60
C SER A 444 10.63 23.21 -5.87
N SER A 445 10.40 23.83 -7.04
CA SER A 445 10.82 23.27 -8.33
C SER A 445 12.35 23.10 -8.39
N GLN A 446 13.11 24.09 -7.94
CA GLN A 446 14.58 24.07 -7.97
C GLN A 446 15.14 23.00 -7.04
N LEU A 447 14.61 22.90 -5.82
CA LEU A 447 15.02 21.89 -4.85
C LEU A 447 14.79 20.46 -5.40
N GLN A 448 13.66 20.24 -6.06
CA GLN A 448 13.31 18.93 -6.60
C GLN A 448 14.12 18.58 -7.85
N ILE A 449 14.41 19.56 -8.72
CA ILE A 449 15.36 19.37 -9.84
C ILE A 449 16.74 19.00 -9.30
N ALA A 450 17.24 19.72 -8.30
CA ALA A 450 18.53 19.44 -7.68
C ALA A 450 18.58 18.05 -7.01
N ALA A 451 17.44 17.55 -6.52
CA ALA A 451 17.29 16.22 -5.95
C ALA A 451 17.05 15.11 -7.00
N GLY A 452 16.92 15.45 -8.30
CA GLY A 452 16.58 14.50 -9.36
C GLY A 452 15.10 14.07 -9.37
N ASN A 453 14.23 14.73 -8.61
CA ASN A 453 12.81 14.44 -8.48
C ASN A 453 11.99 15.22 -9.52
N PHE A 454 12.23 14.94 -10.80
CA PHE A 454 11.67 15.72 -11.91
C PHE A 454 10.13 15.77 -11.92
N ASN A 455 9.44 14.67 -11.65
CA ASN A 455 7.96 14.66 -11.59
C ASN A 455 7.40 15.62 -10.53
N THR A 456 8.06 15.75 -9.38
CA THR A 456 7.63 16.70 -8.34
C THR A 456 7.93 18.15 -8.74
N ALA A 457 9.05 18.37 -9.44
CA ALA A 457 9.38 19.69 -9.97
C ALA A 457 8.38 20.16 -11.03
N VAL A 458 7.94 19.25 -11.92
CA VAL A 458 6.93 19.51 -12.96
C VAL A 458 5.63 19.98 -12.35
N VAL A 459 5.17 19.36 -11.26
CA VAL A 459 3.96 19.78 -10.53
C VAL A 459 4.11 21.22 -10.02
N ALA A 460 5.23 21.57 -9.38
CA ALA A 460 5.44 22.94 -8.92
C ALA A 460 5.42 23.97 -10.08
N LEU A 461 6.03 23.63 -11.22
CA LEU A 461 6.04 24.48 -12.42
C LEU A 461 4.65 24.60 -13.06
N TRP A 462 3.88 23.52 -13.09
CA TRP A 462 2.51 23.50 -13.58
C TRP A 462 1.61 24.45 -12.78
N PHE A 463 1.63 24.33 -11.45
CA PHE A 463 0.90 25.23 -10.55
C PHE A 463 1.35 26.69 -10.70
N THR A 464 2.66 26.91 -10.85
CA THR A 464 3.21 28.26 -11.09
C THR A 464 2.65 28.86 -12.38
N GLY A 465 2.61 28.08 -13.47
CA GLY A 465 2.06 28.51 -14.75
C GLY A 465 0.57 28.87 -14.68
N LEU A 466 -0.24 28.02 -14.04
CA LEU A 466 -1.67 28.29 -13.84
C LEU A 466 -1.90 29.58 -13.03
N ILE A 467 -1.21 29.74 -11.91
CA ILE A 467 -1.37 30.92 -11.04
C ILE A 467 -0.90 32.19 -11.75
N LEU A 468 0.21 32.15 -12.49
CA LEU A 468 0.68 33.30 -13.27
C LEU A 468 -0.33 33.73 -14.34
N HIS A 469 -1.00 32.77 -14.97
CA HIS A 469 -2.05 33.08 -15.94
C HIS A 469 -3.22 33.81 -15.28
N GLU A 470 -3.75 33.25 -14.18
CA GLU A 470 -4.86 33.85 -13.42
C GLU A 470 -4.46 35.20 -12.80
N ASN A 471 -3.17 35.41 -12.50
CA ASN A 471 -2.64 36.67 -11.99
C ASN A 471 -2.31 37.71 -13.09
N GLY A 472 -2.66 37.44 -14.35
CA GLY A 472 -2.50 38.41 -15.44
C GLY A 472 -1.10 38.47 -16.06
N ASP A 473 -0.26 37.45 -15.83
CA ASP A 473 1.12 37.35 -16.33
C ASP A 473 1.29 36.20 -17.37
N PRO A 474 0.54 36.17 -18.49
CA PRO A 474 0.54 35.05 -19.43
C PRO A 474 1.90 34.79 -20.09
N ALA A 475 2.76 35.81 -20.23
CA ALA A 475 4.11 35.61 -20.76
C ALA A 475 4.99 34.79 -19.82
N LEU A 476 4.93 35.04 -18.51
CA LEU A 476 5.66 34.25 -17.52
C LEU A 476 5.02 32.87 -17.32
N ALA A 477 3.69 32.78 -17.36
CA ALA A 477 2.97 31.51 -17.36
C ALA A 477 3.48 30.60 -18.48
N PHE A 478 3.59 31.15 -19.70
CA PHE A 478 4.12 30.45 -20.87
C PHE A 478 5.54 29.92 -20.61
N GLU A 479 6.43 30.75 -20.06
CA GLU A 479 7.81 30.35 -19.76
C GLU A 479 7.86 29.15 -18.78
N GLN A 480 7.12 29.22 -17.67
CA GLN A 480 7.12 28.16 -16.65
C GLN A 480 6.50 26.86 -17.17
N LEU A 481 5.43 26.94 -17.95
CA LEU A 481 4.79 25.75 -18.55
C LEU A 481 5.71 25.07 -19.57
N ASN A 482 6.41 25.83 -20.43
CA ASN A 482 7.40 25.20 -21.34
C ASN A 482 8.56 24.59 -20.58
N LYS A 483 9.01 25.21 -19.49
CA LYS A 483 10.03 24.60 -18.62
C LYS A 483 9.53 23.27 -18.05
N ALA A 484 8.27 23.18 -17.66
CA ALA A 484 7.64 21.93 -17.20
C ALA A 484 7.58 20.87 -18.32
N ILE A 485 7.11 21.26 -19.52
CA ILE A 485 7.02 20.37 -20.70
C ILE A 485 8.39 19.86 -21.12
N ASN A 486 9.42 20.71 -21.12
CA ASN A 486 10.78 20.30 -21.45
C ASN A 486 11.36 19.32 -20.42
N LEU A 487 10.89 19.38 -19.17
CA LEU A 487 11.33 18.50 -18.10
C LEU A 487 10.61 17.14 -18.13
N ALA A 488 9.31 17.13 -18.44
CA ALA A 488 8.51 15.92 -18.65
C ALA A 488 7.55 16.11 -19.85
N PRO A 489 7.99 15.76 -21.07
CA PRO A 489 7.17 15.91 -22.29
C PRO A 489 5.95 14.98 -22.33
N ASP A 490 5.91 13.99 -21.46
CA ASP A 490 4.85 13.00 -21.27
C ASP A 490 3.86 13.39 -20.14
N PHE A 491 3.91 14.63 -19.66
CA PHE A 491 2.99 15.12 -18.62
C PHE A 491 1.85 15.97 -19.23
N PRO A 492 0.69 15.36 -19.56
CA PRO A 492 -0.34 15.99 -20.38
C PRO A 492 -0.95 17.24 -19.74
N ASP A 493 -0.96 17.34 -18.41
CA ASP A 493 -1.52 18.48 -17.68
C ASP A 493 -0.81 19.80 -18.00
N THR A 494 0.51 19.76 -18.19
CA THR A 494 1.29 20.98 -18.54
C THR A 494 1.06 21.40 -19.98
N ILE A 495 0.89 20.44 -20.88
CA ILE A 495 0.57 20.68 -22.29
C ILE A 495 -0.84 21.24 -22.40
N ALA A 496 -1.81 20.65 -21.71
CA ALA A 496 -3.19 21.14 -21.67
C ALA A 496 -3.26 22.53 -21.04
N ALA A 497 -2.58 22.77 -19.90
CA ALA A 497 -2.50 24.09 -19.29
C ALA A 497 -1.99 25.16 -20.26
N LEU A 498 -0.98 24.83 -21.09
CA LEU A 498 -0.48 25.74 -22.12
C LEU A 498 -1.52 26.05 -23.19
N GLY A 499 -2.27 25.04 -23.63
CA GLY A 499 -3.37 25.23 -24.58
C GLY A 499 -4.53 26.03 -23.99
N VAL A 500 -4.90 25.76 -22.74
CA VAL A 500 -5.99 26.44 -22.02
C VAL A 500 -5.64 27.91 -21.81
N GLN A 501 -4.39 28.19 -21.44
CA GLN A 501 -3.87 29.55 -21.38
C GLN A 501 -4.04 30.29 -22.71
N ALA A 502 -3.76 29.62 -23.84
CA ALA A 502 -3.94 30.20 -25.16
C ALA A 502 -5.42 30.42 -25.49
N ALA A 503 -6.29 29.45 -25.20
CA ALA A 503 -7.73 29.55 -25.42
C ALA A 503 -8.35 30.71 -24.62
N ARG A 504 -8.08 30.77 -23.30
CA ARG A 504 -8.54 31.86 -22.42
C ARG A 504 -7.98 33.22 -22.81
N GLY A 505 -6.78 33.26 -23.41
CA GLY A 505 -6.17 34.45 -23.98
C GLY A 505 -6.69 34.84 -25.37
N GLY A 506 -7.59 34.06 -25.98
CA GLY A 506 -8.15 34.29 -27.32
C GLY A 506 -7.28 33.79 -28.48
N ASP A 507 -6.14 33.17 -28.23
CA ASP A 507 -5.29 32.56 -29.27
C ASP A 507 -5.77 31.14 -29.61
N THR A 508 -6.94 31.09 -30.26
CA THR A 508 -7.62 29.84 -30.63
C THR A 508 -6.83 29.00 -31.63
N SER A 509 -6.00 29.64 -32.47
CA SER A 509 -5.10 28.97 -33.41
C SER A 509 -4.05 28.14 -32.67
N ARG A 510 -3.38 28.76 -31.69
CA ARG A 510 -2.40 28.07 -30.85
C ARG A 510 -3.03 26.98 -30.00
N ALA A 511 -4.18 27.25 -29.38
CA ALA A 511 -4.90 26.25 -28.60
C ALA A 511 -5.25 25.03 -29.46
N SER A 512 -5.69 25.23 -30.71
CA SER A 512 -5.98 24.16 -31.67
C SER A 512 -4.72 23.34 -32.03
N GLN A 513 -3.57 23.99 -32.19
CA GLN A 513 -2.30 23.30 -32.43
C GLN A 513 -1.88 22.42 -31.25
N VAL A 514 -2.02 22.93 -30.03
CA VAL A 514 -1.73 22.17 -28.80
C VAL A 514 -2.68 20.97 -28.67
N LEU A 515 -3.97 21.17 -28.94
CA LEU A 515 -4.98 20.10 -28.90
C LEU A 515 -4.69 18.99 -29.92
N ALA A 516 -4.26 19.35 -31.14
CA ALA A 516 -3.85 18.37 -32.14
C ALA A 516 -2.66 17.52 -31.66
N GLY A 517 -1.69 18.14 -30.98
CA GLY A 517 -0.56 17.45 -30.35
C GLY A 517 -1.00 16.48 -29.25
N LEU A 518 -1.85 16.93 -28.31
CA LEU A 518 -2.40 16.09 -27.25
C LEU A 518 -3.12 14.85 -27.81
N ARG A 519 -3.95 15.02 -28.84
CA ARG A 519 -4.67 13.91 -29.49
C ARG A 519 -3.72 12.94 -30.19
N GLN A 520 -2.72 13.45 -30.90
CA GLN A 520 -1.76 12.61 -31.61
C GLN A 520 -0.93 11.76 -30.64
N TRP A 521 -0.61 12.30 -29.47
CA TRP A 521 0.11 11.55 -28.43
C TRP A 521 -0.81 10.57 -27.69
N GLY A 522 -2.00 11.03 -27.28
CA GLY A 522 -2.99 10.18 -26.62
C GLY A 522 -3.41 8.96 -27.44
N ALA A 523 -3.52 9.09 -28.77
CA ALA A 523 -3.81 7.97 -29.67
C ALA A 523 -2.71 6.89 -29.71
N LYS A 524 -1.49 7.20 -29.25
CA LYS A 524 -0.38 6.24 -29.17
C LYS A 524 -0.32 5.50 -27.84
N VAL A 525 -0.86 6.10 -26.77
CA VAL A 525 -0.69 5.63 -25.39
C VAL A 525 -1.98 5.07 -24.78
N ASP A 526 -3.14 5.29 -25.44
CA ASP A 526 -4.48 4.82 -25.04
C ASP A 526 -4.75 4.97 -23.53
N GLU A 527 -4.55 6.19 -23.04
CA GLU A 527 -4.60 6.52 -21.62
C GLU A 527 -5.74 7.52 -21.34
N SER A 528 -6.59 7.21 -20.37
CA SER A 528 -7.77 8.01 -19.99
C SER A 528 -7.42 9.45 -19.61
N LEU A 529 -6.22 9.68 -19.07
CA LEU A 529 -5.71 11.00 -18.70
C LEU A 529 -5.48 11.90 -19.92
N TRP A 530 -4.88 11.39 -21.00
CA TRP A 530 -4.68 12.19 -22.23
C TRP A 530 -6.00 12.56 -22.86
N ARG A 531 -6.96 11.63 -22.86
CA ARG A 531 -8.32 11.90 -23.33
C ARG A 531 -9.00 12.97 -22.48
N ARG A 532 -8.90 12.88 -21.14
CA ARG A 532 -9.43 13.89 -20.21
C ARG A 532 -8.84 15.27 -20.51
N GLN A 533 -7.53 15.38 -20.63
CA GLN A 533 -6.84 16.65 -20.87
C GLN A 533 -7.12 17.23 -22.27
N ALA A 534 -7.30 16.37 -23.28
CA ALA A 534 -7.74 16.81 -24.61
C ALA A 534 -9.18 17.34 -24.59
N LEU A 535 -10.11 16.64 -23.93
CA LEU A 535 -11.50 17.09 -23.77
C LEU A 535 -11.58 18.42 -23.00
N PHE A 536 -10.78 18.56 -21.95
CA PHE A 536 -10.70 19.80 -21.17
C PHE A 536 -10.28 20.98 -22.04
N LEU A 537 -9.18 20.85 -22.80
CA LEU A 537 -8.72 21.90 -23.71
C LEU A 537 -9.73 22.19 -24.83
N GLU A 538 -10.37 21.15 -25.37
CA GLU A 538 -11.38 21.32 -26.42
C GLU A 538 -12.60 22.09 -25.90
N GLY A 539 -13.02 21.82 -24.66
CA GLY A 539 -14.10 22.57 -24.00
C GLY A 539 -13.75 24.03 -23.76
N GLU A 540 -12.55 24.33 -23.27
CA GLU A 540 -12.06 25.72 -23.11
C GLU A 540 -11.90 26.44 -24.46
N LEU A 541 -11.51 25.71 -25.52
CA LEU A 541 -11.45 26.24 -26.88
C LEU A 541 -12.84 26.57 -27.44
N ALA A 542 -13.83 25.69 -27.22
CA ALA A 542 -15.22 25.93 -27.61
C ALA A 542 -15.78 27.16 -26.86
N ALA A 543 -15.50 27.27 -25.56
CA ALA A 543 -15.88 28.44 -24.77
C ALA A 543 -15.25 29.73 -25.30
N ALA A 544 -13.96 29.70 -25.68
CA ALA A 544 -13.27 30.84 -26.30
C ALA A 544 -13.81 31.20 -27.70
N GLN A 545 -14.48 30.26 -28.36
CA GLN A 545 -15.17 30.45 -29.65
C GLN A 545 -16.65 30.83 -29.47
N GLU A 546 -17.09 31.07 -28.24
CA GLU A 546 -18.47 31.38 -27.86
C GLU A 546 -19.47 30.23 -28.15
N ASP A 547 -18.99 29.01 -28.42
CA ASP A 547 -19.82 27.80 -28.56
C ASP A 547 -20.04 27.16 -27.18
N THR A 548 -20.93 27.78 -26.41
CA THR A 548 -21.22 27.41 -25.02
C THR A 548 -21.86 26.03 -24.89
N ASP A 549 -22.73 25.63 -25.83
CA ASP A 549 -23.37 24.32 -25.85
C ASP A 549 -22.31 23.20 -26.02
N GLN A 550 -21.40 23.37 -26.97
CA GLN A 550 -20.32 22.42 -27.17
C GLN A 550 -19.34 22.42 -25.98
N ALA A 551 -19.02 23.59 -25.42
CA ALA A 551 -18.17 23.70 -24.24
C ALA A 551 -18.71 22.90 -23.05
N VAL A 552 -20.01 23.05 -22.74
CA VAL A 552 -20.67 22.31 -21.64
C VAL A 552 -20.58 20.80 -21.86
N VAL A 553 -20.86 20.30 -23.07
CA VAL A 553 -20.79 18.87 -23.38
C VAL A 553 -19.38 18.32 -23.17
N LEU A 554 -18.36 19.01 -23.71
CA LEU A 554 -16.98 18.55 -23.64
C LEU A 554 -16.40 18.61 -22.22
N LEU A 555 -16.70 19.69 -21.48
CA LEU A 555 -16.25 19.85 -20.09
C LEU A 555 -16.94 18.86 -19.15
N THR A 556 -18.20 18.51 -19.42
CA THR A 556 -18.88 17.42 -18.70
C THR A 556 -18.16 16.09 -18.93
N GLN A 557 -17.83 15.74 -20.17
CA GLN A 557 -17.09 14.51 -20.47
C GLN A 557 -15.68 14.51 -19.85
N ALA A 558 -14.99 15.65 -19.83
CA ALA A 558 -13.70 15.77 -19.15
C ALA A 558 -13.84 15.55 -17.64
N ARG A 559 -14.88 16.13 -17.03
CA ARG A 559 -15.19 15.99 -15.61
C ARG A 559 -15.59 14.56 -15.23
N ASP A 560 -16.36 13.86 -16.05
CA ASP A 560 -16.74 12.46 -15.82
C ASP A 560 -15.52 11.52 -15.80
N LEU A 561 -14.44 11.92 -16.47
CA LEU A 561 -13.17 11.21 -16.45
C LEU A 561 -12.26 11.65 -15.31
N ALA A 562 -12.62 12.64 -14.48
CA ALA A 562 -11.78 13.16 -13.40
C ALA A 562 -11.35 12.07 -12.41
N GLY A 563 -10.19 12.25 -11.79
CA GLY A 563 -9.64 11.28 -10.85
C GLY A 563 -8.48 11.86 -10.05
N VAL A 564 -8.17 11.19 -8.94
CA VAL A 564 -7.12 11.59 -7.99
C VAL A 564 -5.79 10.96 -8.40
N ARG A 565 -4.71 11.75 -8.41
CA ARG A 565 -3.36 11.25 -8.70
C ARG A 565 -2.38 11.64 -7.60
N LEU A 566 -1.43 10.75 -7.31
CA LEU A 566 -0.29 11.06 -6.43
C LEU A 566 0.73 11.90 -7.21
N LEU A 567 0.68 13.21 -7.03
CA LEU A 567 1.51 14.20 -7.71
C LEU A 567 2.29 15.04 -6.70
N GLY A 568 3.60 15.14 -6.89
CA GLY A 568 4.46 16.00 -6.10
C GLY A 568 4.47 15.71 -4.58
N GLY A 569 4.22 14.45 -4.19
CA GLY A 569 4.14 14.04 -2.78
C GLY A 569 2.80 14.33 -2.10
N GLY A 570 1.79 14.74 -2.86
CA GLY A 570 0.42 14.95 -2.43
C GLY A 570 -0.59 14.31 -3.38
N LEU A 571 -1.84 14.21 -2.97
CA LEU A 571 -2.89 13.73 -3.87
C LEU A 571 -3.63 14.91 -4.44
N ILE A 572 -3.64 15.01 -5.76
CA ILE A 572 -4.20 16.12 -6.50
C ILE A 572 -5.33 15.58 -7.37
N SER A 573 -6.50 16.14 -7.19
CA SER A 573 -7.64 15.96 -8.09
C SER A 573 -7.74 17.18 -8.99
N ASP A 574 -7.96 16.97 -10.29
CA ASP A 574 -8.22 18.05 -11.24
C ASP A 574 -9.70 18.47 -11.22
N LEU A 575 -10.52 17.83 -10.37
CA LEU A 575 -11.96 18.05 -10.28
C LEU A 575 -12.34 19.52 -10.04
N PRO A 576 -11.71 20.30 -9.14
CA PRO A 576 -12.05 21.71 -8.98
C PRO A 576 -11.82 22.53 -10.24
N LEU A 577 -10.72 22.27 -10.96
CA LEU A 577 -10.37 22.96 -12.20
C LEU A 577 -11.40 22.68 -13.31
N LEU A 578 -11.78 21.41 -13.48
CA LEU A 578 -12.78 20.99 -14.47
C LEU A 578 -14.19 21.51 -14.11
N THR A 579 -14.52 21.50 -12.82
CA THR A 579 -15.82 21.98 -12.32
C THR A 579 -15.94 23.50 -12.47
N ASP A 580 -14.87 24.25 -12.22
CA ASP A 580 -14.83 25.70 -12.47
C ASP A 580 -15.03 26.03 -13.95
N ALA A 581 -14.31 25.35 -14.84
CA ALA A 581 -14.46 25.54 -16.28
C ALA A 581 -15.90 25.28 -16.74
N LEU A 582 -16.51 24.19 -16.27
CA LEU A 582 -17.89 23.85 -16.59
C LEU A 582 -18.88 24.89 -16.03
N ALA A 583 -18.67 25.35 -14.78
CA ALA A 583 -19.50 26.39 -14.17
C ALA A 583 -19.43 27.71 -14.96
N ARG A 584 -18.24 28.11 -15.40
CA ARG A 584 -18.04 29.30 -16.25
C ARG A 584 -18.69 29.14 -17.63
N ALA A 585 -18.67 27.94 -18.22
CA ALA A 585 -19.37 27.67 -19.47
C ALA A 585 -20.89 27.78 -19.33
N HIS A 586 -21.49 27.22 -18.27
CA HIS A 586 -22.92 27.40 -17.96
C HIS A 586 -23.27 28.87 -17.71
N LEU A 587 -22.42 29.59 -16.96
CA LEU A 587 -22.61 31.01 -16.70
C LEU A 587 -22.60 31.85 -17.98
N ALA A 588 -21.70 31.54 -18.92
CA ALA A 588 -21.63 32.19 -20.23
C ALA A 588 -22.82 31.85 -21.13
N GLY A 589 -23.32 30.61 -21.06
CA GLY A 589 -24.54 30.15 -21.75
C GLY A 589 -25.85 30.67 -21.14
N GLY A 590 -25.79 31.28 -19.96
CA GLY A 590 -26.95 31.85 -19.26
C GLY A 590 -27.70 30.88 -18.35
N ASP A 591 -27.20 29.66 -18.16
CA ASP A 591 -27.75 28.68 -17.21
C ASP A 591 -27.20 28.94 -15.80
N LEU A 592 -27.83 29.88 -15.11
CA LEU A 592 -27.38 30.37 -13.80
C LEU A 592 -27.54 29.31 -12.70
N ASP A 593 -28.58 28.50 -12.77
CA ASP A 593 -28.87 27.46 -11.78
C ASP A 593 -27.78 26.36 -11.81
N ALA A 594 -27.41 25.91 -13.01
CA ALA A 594 -26.33 24.95 -13.18
C ALA A 594 -24.98 25.53 -12.75
N ALA A 595 -24.69 26.79 -13.13
CA ALA A 595 -23.47 27.47 -12.71
C ALA A 595 -23.37 27.60 -11.19
N GLU A 596 -24.46 28.03 -10.52
CA GLU A 596 -24.52 28.14 -9.06
C GLU A 596 -24.30 26.79 -8.38
N ALA A 597 -24.97 25.74 -8.86
CA ALA A 597 -24.82 24.40 -8.29
C ALA A 597 -23.35 23.92 -8.34
N LEU A 598 -22.67 24.13 -9.47
CA LEU A 598 -21.27 23.75 -9.65
C LEU A 598 -20.32 24.61 -8.79
N PHE A 599 -20.54 25.92 -8.70
CA PHE A 599 -19.74 26.76 -7.80
C PHE A 599 -19.93 26.36 -6.33
N ARG A 600 -21.15 26.02 -5.90
CA ARG A 600 -21.40 25.50 -4.54
C ARG A 600 -20.65 24.21 -4.30
N GLU A 601 -20.67 23.27 -5.24
CA GLU A 601 -19.91 22.03 -5.16
C GLU A 601 -18.42 22.29 -4.90
N ILE A 602 -17.81 23.24 -5.62
CA ILE A 602 -16.41 23.64 -5.38
C ILE A 602 -16.20 24.13 -3.94
N THR A 603 -17.13 24.89 -3.38
CA THR A 603 -17.00 25.40 -2.00
C THR A 603 -17.07 24.31 -0.94
N GLU A 604 -17.72 23.19 -1.25
CA GLU A 604 -17.88 22.02 -0.37
C GLU A 604 -16.68 21.06 -0.43
N MET A 605 -15.81 21.17 -1.44
CA MET A 605 -14.63 20.32 -1.58
C MET A 605 -13.60 20.57 -0.46
N ALA A 606 -13.23 19.50 0.27
CA ALA A 606 -12.41 19.59 1.46
C ALA A 606 -10.90 19.58 1.17
N ALA A 607 -10.31 18.43 0.82
CA ALA A 607 -8.86 18.36 0.59
C ALA A 607 -8.43 19.08 -0.69
N ASP A 608 -9.30 19.14 -1.71
CA ASP A 608 -8.93 19.70 -3.01
C ASP A 608 -8.57 21.19 -2.94
N ARG A 609 -9.24 21.96 -2.07
CA ARG A 609 -8.90 23.38 -1.87
C ARG A 609 -7.51 23.60 -1.24
N LEU A 610 -6.81 22.56 -0.78
CA LEU A 610 -5.38 22.67 -0.41
C LEU A 610 -4.49 22.90 -1.64
N TYR A 611 -4.92 22.45 -2.81
CA TYR A 611 -4.18 22.61 -4.06
C TYR A 611 -4.76 23.73 -4.91
N TRP A 612 -6.07 23.95 -4.82
CA TRP A 612 -6.80 24.92 -5.65
C TRP A 612 -7.40 26.10 -4.87
N PRO A 613 -6.65 26.79 -3.98
CA PRO A 613 -7.22 27.82 -3.12
C PRO A 613 -7.77 29.02 -3.89
N TRP A 614 -7.19 29.39 -5.03
CA TRP A 614 -7.71 30.49 -5.85
C TRP A 614 -9.00 30.14 -6.58
N ILE A 615 -9.17 28.89 -7.01
CA ILE A 615 -10.43 28.39 -7.59
C ILE A 615 -11.52 28.37 -6.51
N TRP A 616 -11.19 27.85 -5.33
CA TRP A 616 -12.12 27.82 -4.19
C TRP A 616 -12.58 29.22 -3.79
N LEU A 617 -11.67 30.19 -3.69
CA LEU A 617 -12.02 31.59 -3.39
C LEU A 617 -12.74 32.27 -4.58
N GLY A 618 -12.38 31.95 -5.82
CA GLY A 618 -13.07 32.43 -7.02
C GLY A 618 -14.53 31.99 -7.08
N ALA A 619 -14.84 30.74 -6.70
CA ALA A 619 -16.21 30.25 -6.60
C ALA A 619 -17.04 31.08 -5.59
N HIS A 620 -16.45 31.50 -4.46
CA HIS A 620 -17.13 32.39 -3.51
C HIS A 620 -17.44 33.77 -4.13
N VAL A 621 -16.56 34.31 -4.98
CA VAL A 621 -16.81 35.56 -5.69
C VAL A 621 -18.00 35.39 -6.65
N HIS A 622 -18.02 34.32 -7.44
CA HIS A 622 -19.12 34.04 -8.36
C HIS A 622 -20.46 33.81 -7.64
N LEU A 623 -20.46 33.09 -6.52
CA LEU A 623 -21.66 32.88 -5.70
C LEU A 623 -22.17 34.19 -5.08
N ALA A 624 -21.28 35.10 -4.66
CA ALA A 624 -21.68 36.42 -4.19
C ALA A 624 -22.37 37.23 -5.31
N GLU A 625 -21.81 37.22 -6.53
CA GLU A 625 -22.39 37.91 -7.69
C GLU A 625 -23.76 37.36 -8.08
N LEU A 626 -23.89 36.03 -8.15
CA LEU A 626 -25.15 35.35 -8.45
C LEU A 626 -26.21 35.65 -7.37
N ALA A 627 -25.84 35.59 -6.09
CA ALA A 627 -26.74 35.91 -4.99
C ALA A 627 -27.22 37.38 -5.03
N VAL A 628 -26.35 38.36 -5.33
CA VAL A 628 -26.79 39.76 -5.52
C VAL A 628 -27.74 39.90 -6.71
N ARG A 629 -27.43 39.23 -7.83
CA ARG A 629 -28.27 39.27 -9.03
C ARG A 629 -29.71 38.78 -8.75
N GLU A 630 -29.86 37.86 -7.82
CA GLU A 630 -31.16 37.31 -7.39
C GLU A 630 -31.77 38.02 -6.18
N GLY A 631 -31.14 39.09 -5.68
CA GLY A 631 -31.63 39.83 -4.51
C GLY A 631 -31.39 39.13 -3.16
N ARG A 632 -30.52 38.12 -3.10
CA ARG A 632 -30.11 37.40 -1.88
C ARG A 632 -28.91 38.08 -1.21
N GLU A 633 -29.04 39.35 -0.82
CA GLU A 633 -27.93 40.16 -0.30
C GLU A 633 -27.25 39.57 0.95
N GLU A 634 -28.01 39.00 1.88
CA GLU A 634 -27.44 38.37 3.09
C GLU A 634 -26.54 37.20 2.75
N GLU A 635 -26.96 36.38 1.78
CA GLU A 635 -26.17 35.26 1.30
C GLU A 635 -24.92 35.72 0.57
N ALA A 636 -25.05 36.73 -0.30
CA ALA A 636 -23.92 37.32 -0.97
C ALA A 636 -22.89 37.87 0.04
N GLY A 637 -23.37 38.48 1.12
CA GLY A 637 -22.54 38.93 2.24
C GLY A 637 -21.75 37.81 2.91
N ARG A 638 -22.36 36.63 3.10
CA ARG A 638 -21.68 35.44 3.64
C ARG A 638 -20.56 34.96 2.71
N TRP A 639 -20.84 34.88 1.40
CA TRP A 639 -19.84 34.48 0.41
C TRP A 639 -18.67 35.47 0.36
N ALA A 640 -18.96 36.77 0.31
CA ALA A 640 -17.96 37.83 0.30
C ALA A 640 -17.12 37.88 1.59
N ALA A 641 -17.72 37.55 2.74
CA ALA A 641 -17.02 37.52 4.02
C ALA A 641 -15.89 36.47 4.03
N VAL A 642 -16.09 35.31 3.42
CA VAL A 642 -15.04 34.29 3.28
C VAL A 642 -13.87 34.82 2.47
N VAL A 643 -14.13 35.42 1.31
CA VAL A 643 -13.05 35.98 0.47
C VAL A 643 -12.28 37.06 1.23
N ARG A 644 -12.97 37.96 1.93
CA ARG A 644 -12.35 39.02 2.73
C ARG A 644 -11.57 38.49 3.94
N GLN A 645 -12.00 37.38 4.55
CA GLN A 645 -11.23 36.73 5.62
C GLN A 645 -9.84 36.28 5.15
N TYR A 646 -9.76 35.74 3.93
CA TYR A 646 -8.52 35.18 3.38
C TYR A 646 -7.67 36.23 2.63
N TRP A 647 -8.29 37.11 1.85
CA TRP A 647 -7.62 38.09 0.98
C TRP A 647 -7.67 39.55 1.49
N GLY A 648 -8.36 39.84 2.59
CA GLY A 648 -8.63 41.21 3.05
C GLY A 648 -7.51 41.88 3.84
N GLU A 649 -6.93 41.23 4.85
CA GLU A 649 -6.17 41.95 5.90
C GLU A 649 -4.63 41.86 5.82
N LYS A 650 -4.05 40.88 5.11
CA LYS A 650 -2.61 40.57 5.16
C LYS A 650 -1.96 40.30 3.80
N ARG A 651 -2.56 40.81 2.71
CA ARG A 651 -2.06 40.63 1.35
C ARG A 651 -0.91 41.60 1.02
N ASP A 652 -0.06 41.21 0.08
CA ASP A 652 0.99 42.08 -0.45
C ASP A 652 0.39 43.17 -1.35
N GLU A 653 1.10 44.28 -1.55
CA GLU A 653 0.69 45.31 -2.50
C GLU A 653 0.74 44.79 -3.96
N LYS A 654 -0.25 45.17 -4.78
CA LYS A 654 -0.34 44.89 -6.23
C LYS A 654 -0.41 43.39 -6.55
N GLN A 655 -1.58 42.80 -6.33
CA GLN A 655 -1.86 41.39 -6.63
C GLN A 655 -3.08 41.32 -7.56
N PRO A 656 -2.89 41.37 -8.90
CA PRO A 656 -3.99 41.54 -9.86
C PRO A 656 -5.17 40.59 -9.64
N MET A 657 -4.90 39.28 -9.46
CA MET A 657 -5.96 38.28 -9.21
C MET A 657 -6.80 38.62 -7.96
N VAL A 658 -6.13 39.02 -6.88
CA VAL A 658 -6.77 39.31 -5.60
C VAL A 658 -7.49 40.66 -5.62
N ASP A 659 -6.83 41.68 -6.18
CA ASP A 659 -7.36 43.03 -6.27
C ASP A 659 -8.59 43.08 -7.19
N GLU A 660 -8.60 42.32 -8.29
CA GLU A 660 -9.77 42.18 -9.16
C GLU A 660 -10.94 41.50 -8.43
N ALA A 661 -10.69 40.40 -7.73
CA ALA A 661 -11.71 39.68 -6.98
C ALA A 661 -12.37 40.58 -5.91
N LEU A 662 -11.56 41.33 -5.15
CA LEU A 662 -12.08 42.26 -4.14
C LEU A 662 -12.81 43.44 -4.79
N ALA A 663 -12.31 43.98 -5.90
CA ALA A 663 -13.00 45.04 -6.64
C ALA A 663 -14.34 44.58 -7.23
N ARG A 664 -14.48 43.30 -7.61
CA ARG A 664 -15.77 42.71 -7.99
C ARG A 664 -16.74 42.69 -6.80
N LEU A 665 -16.28 42.22 -5.64
CA LEU A 665 -17.08 42.17 -4.41
C LEU A 665 -17.48 43.57 -3.91
N ASP A 666 -16.59 44.54 -3.93
CA ASP A 666 -16.87 45.90 -3.46
C ASP A 666 -17.84 46.65 -4.38
N ARG A 667 -17.91 46.29 -5.66
CA ARG A 667 -18.91 46.82 -6.61
C ARG A 667 -20.33 46.35 -6.28
N ILE A 668 -20.49 45.10 -5.84
CA ILE A 668 -21.81 44.51 -5.56
C ILE A 668 -22.23 44.63 -4.08
N LEU A 669 -21.25 44.72 -3.17
CA LEU A 669 -21.41 44.76 -1.72
C LEU A 669 -20.39 45.72 -1.11
N PRO A 670 -20.58 47.04 -1.26
CA PRO A 670 -19.69 48.03 -0.68
C PRO A 670 -19.62 47.88 0.83
N VAL A 671 -18.40 47.84 1.38
CA VAL A 671 -18.17 47.80 2.84
C VAL A 671 -18.74 49.09 3.43
N ARG A 672 -19.72 48.96 4.32
CA ARG A 672 -20.37 50.10 4.99
C ARG A 672 -19.52 50.67 6.11
#